data_AF-A0A151I4T2-F1
#
_entry.id   AF-A0A151I4T2-F1
#
_cell.length_a   1.000
_cell.length_b   1.000
_cell.length_c   1.000
_cell.angle_alpha   90.00
_cell.angle_beta   90.00
_cell.angle_gamma   90.00
#
_symmetry.space_group_name_H-M   'P 1'
#
loop_
_entity.id
_entity.type
_entity.pdbx_description
1 polymer ?
#
loop_
_entity_poly.entity_id
_entity_poly.type
_entity_poly.pdbx_seq_one_letter_code
_entity_poly.pdbx_strand_id
1 'polypeptide(L)'
;MQKINGNMFLEKQQEDMILKQEDQVKEKSVEDNIQVTKNVEETKKDKEIDEKIAIFLHEKDLNENLIEKLIDTGLTDEYIRLLKTLNLSEDDIDNLQDLWQAKIKVNKSKDSISNSISNSTSDNLSSDSLHEQLSSNSIYLKRVFSKPLIQALCEIITKKPADPVEYLGHWLLHYKVRYIVGNAGLFVTLIQFIIAYGILLFTVASVCAISTNGAVEGGGAYFMISRTLGPEFGGSIGTLFFLANIVSSALCISGCAEGLVENFGPSGYLSGKIGLIPDGRWWRFLYCSILNTANLVVCLIGAAMFAKTSVAILAVVCICLASVFISFLTQGAIEIPIPDANTLVQNVTEHVNGSYTGLLSSTLSNNLYSNYSADYSSGGTMTDFASVFGVLFSGVTGIMAGANMSGELKNPGRNIPRGTLSAVLFTFICYILLSILTAATTSRFLLQNNFMYMMPINMWPPFVAVGILTATFSAGLSNLIGSSRVLEALAKDNVCSGLNFVIQGTWRGNPITAVLTSWILVQTILLIGSLNTIAQINSVLFLLSYLATNLACLGLELASAPNFRPTFNYFTWHTATIGLLGTLIMMFIINSIYASSSIILCLILIIVLHLFSPSKNAPWGSISQALIFHQVRKYLLMLDSRKDHVKFWRPQMLLMVACPRSACPLIDFVNDLKKGGLYVIGHVKVGKFNGQNNDPTIEEYPHWLSLVDHMRVKAFIELTVTKTVREGMQHLIRLSGMGAMKPNTIVLGFYDEETPKNFFLDSQYATTMFENSTTLPNNTVFPLRQATGEKNLDPVQYVGMCSDVLRMKKNLCLCRNFHLLNKAQLTKNSNLKYIDVWPVNFFQPTDQDPFDTTSLFMLQLACIINMVPSWKNLHLRVFHCETGGGNESLSISDSPNSMNEYPRISNEHRIRKSLNLLRISASIKKIPEWGEQIRGLKGRPLLEPKNQYESSTESNNALSNVSRAYILGVNQLIRQYSSQTATTFIYLPGPPASNTWDEDDMYRQYLQSLTELTVDLPPTILVHGVSAVTSTTL
;
A
#
# COMPACT_ATOMS: atom_id res chain seq x y z
N MET A 1 31.90 32.91 -31.58
CA MET A 1 32.72 31.85 -30.97
C MET A 1 31.91 30.98 -30.00
N GLN A 2 31.35 31.48 -28.90
CA GLN A 2 30.54 30.64 -27.97
C GLN A 2 29.24 30.06 -28.58
N LYS A 3 28.55 30.79 -29.47
CA LYS A 3 27.37 30.29 -30.18
C LYS A 3 27.69 29.21 -31.23
N ILE A 4 28.93 29.17 -31.74
CA ILE A 4 29.37 28.22 -32.77
C ILE A 4 29.76 26.89 -32.12
N ASN A 5 30.37 26.91 -30.92
CA ASN A 5 30.65 25.69 -30.16
C ASN A 5 29.39 25.01 -29.62
N GLY A 6 28.32 25.77 -29.31
CA GLY A 6 27.04 25.19 -28.88
C GLY A 6 26.35 24.39 -29.98
N ASN A 7 26.34 24.91 -31.21
CA ASN A 7 25.74 24.22 -32.34
C ASN A 7 26.56 22.98 -32.77
N MET A 8 27.89 23.07 -32.73
CA MET A 8 28.77 21.93 -33.05
C MET A 8 28.64 20.79 -32.02
N PHE A 9 28.33 21.11 -30.76
CA PHE A 9 28.06 20.12 -29.72
C PHE A 9 26.68 19.44 -29.90
N LEU A 10 25.68 20.20 -30.35
CA LEU A 10 24.34 19.68 -30.68
C LEU A 10 24.39 18.79 -31.93
N GLU A 11 25.12 19.19 -32.98
CA GLU A 11 25.31 18.34 -34.17
C GLU A 11 26.02 17.02 -33.81
N LYS A 12 27.06 17.05 -32.96
CA LYS A 12 27.73 15.83 -32.49
C LYS A 12 26.82 14.90 -31.70
N GLN A 13 25.96 15.46 -30.83
CA GLN A 13 24.97 14.65 -30.11
C GLN A 13 23.92 14.04 -31.02
N GLN A 14 23.59 14.72 -32.12
CA GLN A 14 22.59 14.26 -33.09
C GLN A 14 23.19 13.17 -34.01
N GLU A 15 24.45 13.31 -34.43
CA GLU A 15 25.20 12.27 -35.15
C GLU A 15 25.39 11.01 -34.28
N ASP A 16 25.75 11.15 -33.00
CA ASP A 16 25.89 10.01 -32.07
C ASP A 16 24.55 9.27 -31.83
N MET A 17 23.42 9.99 -31.92
CA MET A 17 22.09 9.36 -31.83
C MET A 17 21.74 8.58 -33.10
N ILE A 18 22.08 9.11 -34.27
CA ILE A 18 21.81 8.47 -35.57
C ILE A 18 22.68 7.21 -35.71
N LEU A 19 23.96 7.27 -35.33
CA LEU A 19 24.87 6.12 -35.35
C LEU A 19 24.39 4.99 -34.42
N LYS A 20 23.87 5.34 -33.23
CA LYS A 20 23.25 4.35 -32.32
C LYS A 20 21.98 3.73 -32.89
N GLN A 21 21.19 4.46 -33.67
CA GLN A 21 20.02 3.91 -34.34
C GLN A 21 20.40 2.99 -35.51
N GLU A 22 21.43 3.34 -36.29
CA GLU A 22 21.93 2.48 -37.37
C GLU A 22 22.55 1.17 -36.86
N ASP A 23 23.27 1.21 -35.74
CA ASP A 23 23.84 0.01 -35.11
C ASP A 23 22.73 -0.92 -34.57
N GLN A 24 21.66 -0.37 -33.98
CA GLN A 24 20.50 -1.17 -33.55
C GLN A 24 19.74 -1.80 -34.72
N VAL A 25 19.65 -1.12 -35.87
CA VAL A 25 19.01 -1.68 -37.08
C VAL A 25 19.85 -2.78 -37.70
N LYS A 26 21.19 -2.65 -37.67
CA LYS A 26 22.10 -3.71 -38.13
C LYS A 26 22.05 -4.94 -37.24
N GLU A 27 22.03 -4.79 -35.91
CA GLU A 27 21.92 -5.91 -34.96
C GLU A 27 20.64 -6.73 -35.20
N LYS A 28 19.51 -6.02 -35.40
CA LYS A 28 18.21 -6.64 -35.69
C LYS A 28 18.20 -7.43 -37.00
N SER A 29 18.86 -6.93 -38.05
CA SER A 29 18.97 -7.62 -39.34
C SER A 29 19.83 -8.88 -39.30
N VAL A 30 20.78 -8.97 -38.37
CA VAL A 30 21.65 -10.14 -38.19
C VAL A 30 20.92 -11.22 -37.39
N GLU A 31 20.15 -10.84 -36.35
CA GLU A 31 19.32 -11.76 -35.57
C GLU A 31 18.23 -12.43 -36.43
N ASP A 32 17.55 -11.65 -37.29
CA ASP A 32 16.52 -12.17 -38.20
C ASP A 32 17.10 -13.21 -39.19
N ASN A 33 18.30 -12.98 -39.71
CA ASN A 33 18.95 -13.91 -40.64
C ASN A 33 19.38 -15.22 -39.96
N ILE A 34 19.87 -15.18 -38.72
CA ILE A 34 20.28 -16.37 -37.95
C ILE A 34 19.06 -17.24 -37.62
N GLN A 35 17.92 -16.62 -37.29
CA GLN A 35 16.69 -17.31 -36.91
C GLN A 35 16.02 -18.01 -38.12
N VAL A 36 16.08 -17.39 -39.30
CA VAL A 36 15.62 -18.02 -40.55
C VAL A 36 16.45 -19.26 -40.89
N THR A 37 17.77 -19.23 -40.73
CA THR A 37 18.62 -20.42 -40.93
C THR A 37 18.29 -21.58 -39.97
N LYS A 38 17.97 -21.31 -38.70
CA LYS A 38 17.58 -22.34 -37.72
C LYS A 38 16.25 -23.01 -38.08
N ASN A 39 15.26 -22.23 -38.51
CA ASN A 39 13.97 -22.77 -38.96
C ASN A 39 14.10 -23.64 -40.22
N VAL A 40 15.02 -23.30 -41.13
CA VAL A 40 15.34 -24.10 -42.33
C VAL A 40 16.03 -25.43 -41.96
N GLU A 41 16.90 -25.45 -40.94
CA GLU A 41 17.53 -26.70 -40.49
C GLU A 41 16.55 -27.65 -39.79
N GLU A 42 15.63 -27.15 -38.97
CA GLU A 42 14.65 -28.01 -38.29
C GLU A 42 13.57 -28.55 -39.23
N THR A 43 13.15 -27.76 -40.23
CA THR A 43 12.25 -28.24 -41.29
C THR A 43 12.90 -29.31 -42.17
N LYS A 44 14.23 -29.26 -42.35
CA LYS A 44 14.98 -30.31 -43.05
C LYS A 44 15.04 -31.61 -42.26
N LYS A 45 15.24 -31.55 -40.94
CA LYS A 45 15.24 -32.72 -40.04
C LYS A 45 13.88 -33.40 -39.95
N ASP A 46 12.80 -32.62 -39.92
CA ASP A 46 11.43 -33.15 -39.89
C ASP A 46 11.11 -33.97 -41.16
N LYS A 47 11.47 -33.43 -42.34
CA LYS A 47 11.34 -34.16 -43.61
C LYS A 47 12.17 -35.44 -43.67
N GLU A 48 13.38 -35.44 -43.10
CA GLU A 48 14.24 -36.63 -43.06
C GLU A 48 13.66 -37.74 -42.16
N ILE A 49 12.97 -37.37 -41.07
CA ILE A 49 12.31 -38.33 -40.19
C ILE A 49 11.06 -38.91 -40.86
N ASP A 50 10.29 -38.07 -41.57
CA ASP A 50 9.13 -38.52 -42.33
C ASP A 50 9.50 -39.50 -43.45
N GLU A 51 10.61 -39.23 -44.15
CA GLU A 51 11.14 -40.12 -45.17
C GLU A 51 11.59 -41.46 -44.58
N LYS A 52 12.22 -41.46 -43.39
CA LYS A 52 12.61 -42.70 -42.69
C LYS A 52 11.40 -43.51 -42.21
N ILE A 53 10.34 -42.85 -41.72
CA ILE A 53 9.09 -43.51 -41.32
C ILE A 53 8.38 -44.10 -42.55
N ALA A 54 8.33 -43.36 -43.66
CA ALA A 54 7.74 -43.83 -44.90
C ALA A 54 8.49 -45.04 -45.48
N ILE A 55 9.83 -45.01 -45.51
CA ILE A 55 10.66 -46.14 -45.97
C ILE A 55 10.43 -47.37 -45.07
N PHE A 56 10.45 -47.20 -43.75
CA PHE A 56 10.23 -48.30 -42.81
C PHE A 56 8.85 -48.96 -42.99
N LEU A 57 7.80 -48.16 -43.22
CA LEU A 57 6.45 -48.66 -43.46
C LEU A 57 6.31 -49.30 -44.85
N HIS A 58 7.04 -48.81 -45.85
CA HIS A 58 7.02 -49.34 -47.21
C HIS A 58 7.80 -50.67 -47.34
N GLU A 59 8.85 -50.89 -46.54
CA GLU A 59 9.56 -52.18 -46.44
C GLU A 59 8.67 -53.30 -45.85
N LYS A 60 7.51 -52.95 -45.26
CA LYS A 60 6.56 -53.88 -44.65
C LYS A 60 5.28 -54.07 -45.47
N ASP A 61 5.31 -53.73 -46.77
CA ASP A 61 4.23 -53.91 -47.76
C ASP A 61 2.87 -53.29 -47.36
N LEU A 62 2.87 -52.17 -46.62
CA LEU A 62 1.65 -51.43 -46.29
C LEU A 62 1.18 -50.53 -47.45
N ASN A 63 -0.14 -50.37 -47.57
CA ASN A 63 -0.77 -49.54 -48.62
C ASN A 63 -0.39 -48.06 -48.49
N GLU A 64 0.02 -47.43 -49.60
CA GLU A 64 0.51 -46.04 -49.69
C GLU A 64 -0.47 -45.02 -49.07
N ASN A 65 -1.77 -45.19 -49.32
CA ASN A 65 -2.82 -44.33 -48.75
C ASN A 65 -2.95 -44.44 -47.21
N LEU A 66 -2.53 -45.56 -46.63
CA LEU A 66 -2.52 -45.75 -45.17
C LEU A 66 -1.26 -45.10 -44.57
N ILE A 67 -0.13 -45.17 -45.27
CA ILE A 67 1.15 -44.57 -44.85
C ILE A 67 1.02 -43.04 -44.78
N GLU A 68 0.47 -42.39 -45.82
CA GLU A 68 0.25 -40.94 -45.81
C GLU A 68 -0.67 -40.51 -44.66
N LYS A 69 -1.78 -41.24 -44.45
CA LYS A 69 -2.69 -40.96 -43.32
C LYS A 69 -2.02 -41.11 -41.96
N LEU A 70 -1.14 -42.11 -41.79
CA LEU A 70 -0.42 -42.33 -40.54
C LEU A 70 0.63 -41.25 -40.26
N ILE A 71 1.30 -40.74 -41.29
CA ILE A 71 2.29 -39.64 -41.17
C ILE A 71 1.61 -38.34 -40.75
N ASP A 72 0.41 -38.06 -41.28
CA ASP A 72 -0.34 -36.82 -41.01
C ASP A 72 -1.12 -36.83 -39.68
N THR A 73 -1.76 -37.96 -39.32
CA THR A 73 -2.65 -38.03 -38.14
C THR A 73 -1.98 -38.55 -36.87
N GLY A 74 -0.84 -39.22 -37.01
CA GLY A 74 -0.06 -39.75 -35.91
C GLY A 74 -0.48 -41.12 -35.39
N LEU A 75 0.43 -41.72 -34.61
CA LEU A 75 0.29 -43.09 -34.13
C LEU A 75 -0.68 -43.15 -32.93
N THR A 76 -1.99 -43.22 -33.19
CA THR A 76 -3.01 -43.41 -32.14
C THR A 76 -3.18 -44.88 -31.79
N ASP A 77 -3.70 -45.16 -30.59
CA ASP A 77 -3.96 -46.53 -30.11
C ASP A 77 -4.85 -47.36 -31.05
N GLU A 78 -5.73 -46.68 -31.81
CA GLU A 78 -6.58 -47.31 -32.82
C GLU A 78 -5.77 -47.80 -34.03
N TYR A 79 -4.80 -47.01 -34.50
CA TYR A 79 -3.88 -47.40 -35.57
C TYR A 79 -2.88 -48.47 -35.14
N ILE A 80 -2.41 -48.45 -33.88
CA ILE A 80 -1.55 -49.52 -33.35
C ILE A 80 -2.30 -50.86 -33.35
N ARG A 81 -3.59 -50.87 -32.99
CA ARG A 81 -4.43 -52.08 -33.08
C ARG A 81 -4.61 -52.53 -34.54
N LEU A 82 -4.78 -51.60 -35.47
CA LEU A 82 -4.92 -51.88 -36.90
C LEU A 82 -3.61 -52.46 -37.50
N LEU A 83 -2.45 -51.93 -37.09
CA LEU A 83 -1.13 -52.44 -37.48
C LEU A 83 -0.85 -53.84 -36.91
N LYS A 84 -1.29 -54.12 -35.67
CA LYS A 84 -1.24 -55.48 -35.09
C LYS A 84 -2.11 -56.48 -35.85
N THR A 85 -3.27 -56.05 -36.38
CA THR A 85 -4.11 -56.91 -37.23
C THR A 85 -3.52 -57.20 -38.61
N LEU A 86 -2.51 -56.42 -39.03
CA LEU A 86 -1.79 -56.60 -40.29
C LEU A 86 -0.48 -57.41 -40.13
N ASN A 87 -0.32 -58.17 -39.03
CA ASN A 87 0.82 -59.06 -38.75
C ASN A 87 2.19 -58.37 -38.60
N LEU A 88 2.26 -57.10 -38.19
CA LEU A 88 3.54 -56.50 -37.75
C LEU A 88 3.95 -57.05 -36.38
N SER A 89 5.26 -57.32 -36.20
CA SER A 89 5.81 -57.80 -34.93
C SER A 89 5.77 -56.70 -33.85
N GLU A 90 5.76 -57.06 -32.56
CA GLU A 90 5.80 -56.05 -31.49
C GLU A 90 7.09 -55.21 -31.53
N ASP A 91 8.22 -55.82 -31.90
CA ASP A 91 9.49 -55.10 -32.08
C ASP A 91 9.44 -54.05 -33.20
N ASP A 92 8.69 -54.31 -34.27
CA ASP A 92 8.49 -53.33 -35.36
C ASP A 92 7.64 -52.14 -34.89
N ILE A 93 6.65 -52.38 -34.01
CA ILE A 93 5.79 -51.34 -33.45
C ILE A 93 6.56 -50.47 -32.46
N ASP A 94 7.43 -51.07 -31.64
CA ASP A 94 8.29 -50.35 -30.70
C ASP A 94 9.29 -49.45 -31.45
N ASN A 95 9.92 -49.95 -32.52
CA ASN A 95 10.78 -49.12 -33.38
C ASN A 95 10.01 -47.95 -34.03
N LEU A 96 8.76 -48.18 -34.45
CA LEU A 96 7.88 -47.15 -35.00
C LEU A 96 7.51 -46.09 -33.94
N GLN A 97 7.26 -46.53 -32.70
CA GLN A 97 7.02 -45.62 -31.58
C GLN A 97 8.24 -44.76 -31.25
N ASP A 98 9.45 -45.33 -31.29
CA ASP A 98 10.69 -44.58 -31.06
C ASP A 98 10.94 -43.51 -32.14
N LEU A 99 10.72 -43.85 -33.42
CA LEU A 99 10.79 -42.88 -34.52
C LEU A 99 9.73 -41.77 -34.36
N TRP A 100 8.53 -42.12 -33.91
CA TRP A 100 7.48 -41.14 -33.62
C TRP A 100 7.77 -40.25 -32.41
N GLN A 101 8.38 -40.79 -31.35
CA GLN A 101 8.85 -39.99 -30.21
C GLN A 101 9.94 -38.99 -30.63
N ALA A 102 10.82 -39.39 -31.56
CA ALA A 102 11.79 -38.47 -32.16
C ALA A 102 11.10 -37.35 -32.94
N LYS A 103 10.07 -37.66 -33.75
CA LYS A 103 9.26 -36.66 -34.48
C LYS A 103 8.55 -35.69 -33.53
N ILE A 104 7.93 -36.18 -32.45
CA ILE A 104 7.27 -35.34 -31.42
C ILE A 104 8.27 -34.38 -30.76
N LYS A 105 9.51 -34.82 -30.52
CA LYS A 105 10.56 -33.98 -29.92
C LYS A 105 10.99 -32.85 -30.86
N VAL A 106 11.09 -33.11 -32.16
CA VAL A 106 11.38 -32.08 -33.19
C VAL A 106 10.20 -31.11 -33.34
N ASN A 107 8.96 -31.58 -33.32
CA ASN A 107 7.79 -30.71 -33.39
C ASN A 107 7.61 -29.83 -32.14
N LYS A 108 7.91 -30.35 -30.94
CA LYS A 108 7.98 -29.52 -29.72
C LYS A 108 9.08 -28.46 -29.78
N SER A 109 10.19 -28.73 -30.48
CA SER A 109 11.23 -27.73 -30.78
C SER A 109 10.65 -26.62 -31.65
N LYS A 110 10.05 -26.96 -32.79
CA LYS A 110 9.36 -26.01 -33.70
C LYS A 110 8.28 -25.19 -32.98
N ASP A 111 7.48 -25.81 -32.13
CA ASP A 111 6.41 -25.15 -31.36
C ASP A 111 6.97 -24.26 -30.24
N SER A 112 8.11 -24.61 -29.65
CA SER A 112 8.79 -23.71 -28.72
C SER A 112 9.37 -22.48 -29.43
N ILE A 113 9.82 -22.65 -30.68
CA ILE A 113 10.30 -21.55 -31.53
C ILE A 113 9.13 -20.68 -32.00
N SER A 114 8.00 -21.26 -32.41
CA SER A 114 6.80 -20.51 -32.82
C SER A 114 6.14 -19.77 -31.64
N ASN A 115 6.18 -20.35 -30.44
CA ASN A 115 5.74 -19.66 -29.21
C ASN A 115 6.76 -18.63 -28.68
N SER A 116 8.04 -18.74 -29.05
CA SER A 116 9.03 -17.67 -28.80
C SER A 116 8.85 -16.46 -29.72
N ILE A 117 8.23 -16.64 -30.90
CA ILE A 117 7.83 -15.55 -31.82
C ILE A 117 6.67 -14.72 -31.24
N SER A 118 5.83 -15.31 -30.36
CA SER A 118 4.72 -14.59 -29.70
C SER A 118 5.06 -14.05 -28.30
N ASN A 119 6.19 -14.45 -27.72
CA ASN A 119 6.68 -13.96 -26.44
C ASN A 119 8.21 -14.02 -26.36
N SER A 120 8.89 -12.96 -26.80
CA SER A 120 10.22 -12.58 -26.28
C SER A 120 10.53 -11.14 -26.71
N THR A 121 10.51 -10.19 -25.77
CA THR A 121 11.75 -9.62 -25.24
C THR A 121 12.33 -10.42 -24.07
N SER A 122 13.66 -10.50 -24.07
CA SER A 122 14.61 -10.94 -23.04
C SER A 122 15.04 -12.42 -23.07
N ASP A 123 16.23 -12.58 -23.65
CA ASP A 123 17.00 -13.80 -23.83
C ASP A 123 17.47 -14.44 -22.52
N ASN A 124 17.44 -15.77 -22.54
CA ASN A 124 18.40 -16.64 -21.87
C ASN A 124 18.96 -17.59 -22.94
N LEU A 125 20.25 -17.49 -23.30
CA LEU A 125 20.98 -18.63 -23.84
C LEU A 125 22.48 -18.54 -23.58
N SER A 126 22.99 -19.45 -22.74
CA SER A 126 24.15 -20.34 -22.98
C SER A 126 24.83 -20.75 -21.67
N SER A 127 24.47 -21.92 -21.13
CA SER A 127 25.19 -22.57 -20.02
C SER A 127 25.30 -24.09 -20.19
N ASP A 128 25.32 -24.59 -21.42
CA ASP A 128 25.39 -26.05 -21.67
C ASP A 128 26.72 -26.49 -22.31
N SER A 129 27.60 -25.59 -22.73
CA SER A 129 28.91 -25.95 -23.31
C SER A 129 30.05 -26.12 -22.29
N LEU A 130 29.86 -25.70 -21.03
CA LEU A 130 30.90 -25.80 -19.98
C LEU A 130 30.78 -27.04 -19.10
N HIS A 131 29.65 -27.76 -19.17
CA HIS A 131 29.38 -28.88 -18.28
C HIS A 131 30.05 -30.20 -18.72
N GLU A 132 30.57 -30.25 -19.95
CA GLU A 132 31.17 -31.46 -20.53
C GLU A 132 32.71 -31.53 -20.36
N GLN A 133 33.37 -30.44 -19.96
CA GLN A 133 34.84 -30.40 -19.79
C GLN A 133 35.35 -30.59 -18.34
N LEU A 134 34.48 -30.58 -17.33
CA LEU A 134 34.89 -30.63 -15.91
C LEU A 134 34.64 -32.00 -15.22
N SER A 135 34.14 -32.99 -15.95
CA SER A 135 33.84 -34.33 -15.44
C SER A 135 35.09 -35.20 -15.18
N SER A 136 36.20 -34.97 -15.89
CA SER A 136 37.33 -35.92 -15.91
C SER A 136 38.30 -35.87 -14.71
N ASN A 137 38.30 -34.82 -13.88
CA ASN A 137 39.39 -34.62 -12.89
C ASN A 137 39.07 -35.00 -11.44
N SER A 138 37.91 -35.60 -11.15
CA SER A 138 37.47 -35.87 -9.76
C SER A 138 37.45 -37.35 -9.37
N ILE A 139 38.44 -38.14 -9.78
CA ILE A 139 38.50 -39.58 -9.44
C ILE A 139 39.26 -39.83 -8.13
N TYR A 140 40.17 -38.95 -7.71
CA TYR A 140 41.03 -39.20 -6.53
C TYR A 140 40.43 -38.78 -5.18
N LEU A 141 39.52 -37.80 -5.14
CA LEU A 141 38.91 -37.30 -3.89
C LEU A 141 37.71 -38.12 -3.38
N LYS A 142 37.19 -39.05 -4.19
CA LYS A 142 35.98 -39.83 -3.88
C LYS A 142 36.21 -41.02 -2.92
N ARG A 143 37.45 -41.31 -2.52
CA ARG A 143 37.81 -42.58 -1.87
C ARG A 143 37.94 -42.55 -0.34
N VAL A 144 37.89 -41.38 0.33
CA VAL A 144 38.31 -41.27 1.74
C VAL A 144 37.20 -40.84 2.72
N PHE A 145 36.09 -40.27 2.29
CA PHE A 145 35.05 -39.76 3.22
C PHE A 145 33.62 -40.18 2.81
N SER A 146 32.72 -40.31 3.79
CA SER A 146 31.34 -40.76 3.58
C SER A 146 30.52 -39.75 2.75
N LYS A 147 29.85 -40.25 1.71
CA LYS A 147 29.06 -39.46 0.74
C LYS A 147 28.01 -38.50 1.35
N PRO A 148 27.28 -38.83 2.44
CA PRO A 148 26.25 -37.92 2.96
C PRO A 148 26.84 -36.70 3.70
N LEU A 149 27.98 -36.84 4.37
CA LEU A 149 28.61 -35.75 5.12
C LEU A 149 29.27 -34.74 4.18
N ILE A 150 29.92 -35.22 3.11
CA ILE A 150 30.45 -34.36 2.05
C ILE A 150 29.33 -33.69 1.26
N GLN A 151 28.22 -34.39 0.98
CA GLN A 151 27.11 -33.80 0.24
C GLN A 151 26.36 -32.74 1.05
N ALA A 152 26.18 -32.95 2.37
CA ALA A 152 25.65 -31.94 3.27
C ALA A 152 26.58 -30.73 3.38
N LEU A 153 27.89 -30.94 3.56
CA LEU A 153 28.88 -29.86 3.62
C LEU A 153 29.01 -29.11 2.29
N CYS A 154 29.04 -29.81 1.14
CA CYS A 154 29.07 -29.19 -0.18
C CYS A 154 27.78 -28.39 -0.46
N GLU A 155 26.59 -28.88 -0.08
CA GLU A 155 25.35 -28.11 -0.24
C GLU A 155 25.28 -26.88 0.66
N ILE A 156 25.89 -26.92 1.85
CA ILE A 156 26.04 -25.79 2.77
C ILE A 156 27.06 -24.76 2.22
N ILE A 157 28.15 -25.22 1.62
CA ILE A 157 29.29 -24.40 1.17
C ILE A 157 29.10 -23.80 -0.24
N THR A 158 28.41 -24.49 -1.16
CA THR A 158 28.43 -24.13 -2.59
C THR A 158 27.22 -23.34 -3.10
N LYS A 159 26.15 -23.16 -2.31
CA LYS A 159 24.88 -22.67 -2.90
C LYS A 159 24.07 -21.59 -2.17
N LYS A 160 24.42 -21.05 -0.98
CA LYS A 160 23.54 -20.04 -0.31
C LYS A 160 24.27 -19.02 0.57
N PRO A 161 23.70 -17.79 0.73
CA PRO A 161 24.40 -16.56 1.10
C PRO A 161 24.20 -16.21 2.59
N ALA A 162 23.93 -17.20 3.44
CA ALA A 162 23.95 -16.96 4.87
C ALA A 162 25.40 -17.17 5.29
N ASP A 163 26.23 -16.12 5.17
CA ASP A 163 27.64 -16.18 5.51
C ASP A 163 27.76 -16.58 6.99
N PRO A 164 28.11 -17.84 7.33
CA PRO A 164 28.35 -18.22 8.71
C PRO A 164 29.49 -17.38 9.29
N VAL A 165 30.32 -16.79 8.41
CA VAL A 165 31.37 -15.81 8.66
C VAL A 165 30.85 -14.52 9.28
N GLU A 166 29.67 -14.02 8.88
CA GLU A 166 29.13 -12.79 9.44
C GLU A 166 28.63 -13.02 10.86
N TYR A 167 27.94 -14.14 11.08
CA TYR A 167 27.53 -14.57 12.41
C TYR A 167 28.76 -14.86 13.30
N LEU A 168 29.69 -15.69 12.82
CA LEU A 168 30.94 -16.00 13.52
C LEU A 168 31.83 -14.78 13.71
N GLY A 169 31.85 -13.81 12.79
CA GLY A 169 32.76 -12.67 12.79
C GLY A 169 32.43 -11.61 13.85
N HIS A 170 31.15 -11.43 14.16
CA HIS A 170 30.73 -10.58 15.28
C HIS A 170 31.10 -11.17 16.65
N TRP A 171 31.29 -12.49 16.72
CA TRP A 171 31.60 -13.21 17.96
C TRP A 171 33.08 -13.65 18.06
N LEU A 172 33.77 -13.82 16.93
CA LEU A 172 35.22 -13.98 16.80
C LEU A 172 35.99 -12.70 17.06
N LEU A 173 35.30 -11.59 17.36
CA LEU A 173 35.87 -10.58 18.24
C LEU A 173 36.14 -11.25 19.59
N HIS A 174 37.36 -11.78 19.72
CA HIS A 174 37.98 -12.52 20.83
C HIS A 174 37.79 -11.90 22.24
N TYR A 175 37.19 -10.73 22.29
CA TYR A 175 36.90 -9.89 23.44
C TYR A 175 35.66 -10.30 24.24
N LYS A 176 34.64 -10.91 23.61
CA LYS A 176 33.29 -10.96 24.22
C LYS A 176 32.99 -12.22 25.02
N VAL A 177 33.47 -13.41 24.63
CA VAL A 177 33.18 -14.66 25.38
C VAL A 177 33.76 -14.61 26.78
N ARG A 178 35.00 -14.12 26.93
CA ARG A 178 35.58 -13.87 28.25
C ARG A 178 34.84 -12.80 29.06
N TYR A 179 34.39 -11.72 28.42
CA TYR A 179 33.63 -10.66 29.08
C TYR A 179 32.28 -11.17 29.60
N ILE A 180 31.61 -12.03 28.82
CA ILE A 180 30.32 -12.63 29.18
C ILE A 180 30.52 -13.71 30.25
N VAL A 181 31.36 -14.72 30.00
CA VAL A 181 31.56 -15.85 30.93
C VAL A 181 32.25 -15.39 32.21
N GLY A 182 33.23 -14.48 32.14
CA GLY A 182 33.96 -13.97 33.29
C GLY A 182 33.09 -13.16 34.25
N ASN A 183 32.21 -12.30 33.73
CA ASN A 183 31.31 -11.49 34.56
C ASN A 183 30.02 -12.22 34.92
N ALA A 184 29.27 -12.73 33.93
CA ALA A 184 27.97 -13.36 34.17
C ALA A 184 28.09 -14.80 34.72
N GLY A 185 29.22 -15.48 34.54
CA GLY A 185 29.36 -16.90 34.85
C GLY A 185 28.66 -17.78 33.80
N LEU A 186 28.99 -19.08 33.79
CA LEU A 186 28.49 -20.00 32.77
C LEU A 186 26.96 -20.12 32.77
N PHE A 187 26.32 -20.23 33.94
CA PHE A 187 24.88 -20.48 34.01
C PHE A 187 24.05 -19.31 33.42
N VAL A 188 24.38 -18.09 33.82
CA VAL A 188 23.71 -16.88 33.30
C VAL A 188 24.03 -16.69 31.82
N THR A 189 25.25 -16.99 31.38
CA THR A 189 25.64 -16.96 29.96
C THR A 189 24.78 -17.89 29.10
N LEU A 190 24.56 -19.13 29.55
CA LEU A 190 23.71 -20.09 28.84
C LEU A 190 22.25 -19.61 28.77
N ILE A 191 21.72 -19.06 29.86
CA ILE A 191 20.37 -18.45 29.88
C ILE A 191 20.28 -17.29 28.89
N GLN A 192 21.28 -16.39 28.87
CA GLN A 192 21.31 -15.27 27.93
C GLN A 192 21.34 -15.75 26.47
N PHE A 193 22.07 -16.81 26.15
CA PHE A 193 22.02 -17.41 24.82
C PHE A 193 20.65 -17.99 24.48
N ILE A 194 20.00 -18.70 25.41
CA ILE A 194 18.63 -19.24 25.19
C ILE A 194 17.64 -18.11 24.91
N ILE A 195 17.69 -17.03 25.68
CA ILE A 195 16.83 -15.85 25.48
C ILE A 195 17.12 -15.20 24.12
N ALA A 196 18.39 -14.92 23.81
CA ALA A 196 18.78 -14.25 22.59
C ALA A 196 18.43 -15.07 21.33
N TYR A 197 18.78 -16.36 21.31
CA TYR A 197 18.45 -17.24 20.20
C TYR A 197 16.96 -17.57 20.10
N GLY A 198 16.22 -17.56 21.21
CA GLY A 198 14.76 -17.66 21.19
C GLY A 198 14.12 -16.48 20.44
N ILE A 199 14.52 -15.25 20.77
CA ILE A 199 14.07 -14.03 20.08
C ILE A 199 14.44 -14.06 18.59
N LEU A 200 15.66 -14.49 18.27
CA LEU A 200 16.12 -14.62 16.89
C LEU A 200 15.32 -15.67 16.13
N LEU A 201 15.05 -16.84 16.71
CA LEU A 201 14.31 -17.91 16.04
C LEU A 201 12.90 -17.47 15.66
N PHE A 202 12.20 -16.75 16.55
CA PHE A 202 10.88 -16.20 16.23
C PHE A 202 10.95 -15.11 15.14
N THR A 203 11.98 -14.28 15.16
CA THR A 203 12.18 -13.26 14.11
C THR A 203 12.54 -13.90 12.77
N VAL A 204 13.38 -14.95 12.78
CA VAL A 204 13.71 -15.75 11.59
C VAL A 204 12.46 -16.42 11.05
N ALA A 205 11.55 -16.93 11.88
CA ALA A 205 10.28 -17.47 11.41
C ALA A 205 9.44 -16.42 10.66
N SER A 206 9.39 -15.16 11.15
CA SER A 206 8.76 -14.04 10.45
C SER A 206 9.45 -13.70 9.13
N VAL A 207 10.78 -13.63 9.09
CA VAL A 207 11.55 -13.39 7.85
C VAL A 207 11.34 -14.52 6.84
N CYS A 208 11.34 -15.77 7.30
CA CYS A 208 11.04 -16.94 6.47
C CYS A 208 9.64 -16.83 5.86
N ALA A 209 8.63 -16.46 6.65
CA ALA A 209 7.27 -16.26 6.17
C ALA A 209 7.20 -15.23 5.03
N ILE A 210 7.83 -14.05 5.22
CA ILE A 210 7.92 -13.01 4.18
C ILE A 210 8.65 -13.54 2.94
N SER A 211 9.80 -14.20 3.10
CA SER A 211 10.59 -14.71 1.97
C SER A 211 9.89 -15.81 1.18
N THR A 212 8.94 -16.52 1.80
CA THR A 212 8.10 -17.53 1.15
C THR A 212 6.80 -16.96 0.58
N ASN A 213 6.57 -15.66 0.73
CA ASN A 213 5.38 -14.98 0.24
C ASN A 213 5.64 -14.36 -1.13
N GLY A 214 5.05 -14.93 -2.18
CA GLY A 214 5.16 -14.42 -3.55
C GLY A 214 6.54 -14.57 -4.18
N ALA A 215 6.77 -13.87 -5.29
CA ALA A 215 8.05 -13.83 -5.99
C ALA A 215 8.98 -12.81 -5.30
N VAL A 216 10.14 -13.27 -4.84
CA VAL A 216 11.18 -12.42 -4.27
C VAL A 216 12.12 -11.97 -5.39
N GLU A 217 12.09 -10.68 -5.72
CA GLU A 217 12.99 -10.08 -6.73
C GLU A 217 14.25 -9.46 -6.11
N GLY A 218 15.10 -8.88 -6.96
CA GLY A 218 16.38 -8.28 -6.60
C GLY A 218 16.25 -6.92 -5.93
N GLY A 219 16.12 -6.93 -4.59
CA GLY A 219 16.23 -5.72 -3.75
C GLY A 219 16.45 -5.99 -2.25
N GLY A 220 16.85 -7.21 -1.91
CA GLY A 220 17.21 -7.60 -0.54
C GLY A 220 16.03 -7.67 0.44
N ALA A 221 16.34 -7.58 1.74
CA ALA A 221 15.37 -7.63 2.82
C ALA A 221 14.32 -6.49 2.73
N TYR A 222 14.75 -5.29 2.32
CA TYR A 222 13.85 -4.16 2.14
C TYR A 222 12.81 -4.42 1.04
N PHE A 223 13.19 -4.98 -0.10
CA PHE A 223 12.24 -5.27 -1.17
C PHE A 223 11.17 -6.28 -0.69
N MET A 224 11.59 -7.34 -0.01
CA MET A 224 10.66 -8.32 0.56
C MET A 224 9.68 -7.69 1.56
N ILE A 225 10.16 -6.77 2.40
CA ILE A 225 9.36 -6.09 3.42
C ILE A 225 8.45 -5.02 2.81
N SER A 226 8.93 -4.20 1.88
CA SER A 226 8.16 -3.10 1.28
C SER A 226 7.04 -3.57 0.36
N ARG A 227 7.23 -4.68 -0.35
CA ARG A 227 6.19 -5.27 -1.20
C ARG A 227 5.08 -5.94 -0.40
N THR A 228 5.39 -6.40 0.80
CA THR A 228 4.39 -6.94 1.72
C THR A 228 3.71 -5.84 2.52
N LEU A 229 4.46 -4.82 2.97
CA LEU A 229 3.96 -3.74 3.85
C LEU A 229 3.41 -2.50 3.16
N GLY A 230 3.75 -2.28 1.91
CA GLY A 230 3.57 -1.00 1.23
C GLY A 230 4.72 -0.01 1.50
N PRO A 231 4.75 1.10 0.76
CA PRO A 231 5.90 2.01 0.69
C PRO A 231 6.15 2.78 2.00
N GLU A 232 5.12 3.12 2.78
CA GLU A 232 5.26 3.93 4.01
C GLU A 232 5.96 3.17 5.13
N PHE A 233 5.42 2.00 5.46
CA PHE A 233 5.99 1.11 6.47
C PHE A 233 7.29 0.47 5.97
N GLY A 234 7.30 0.00 4.72
CA GLY A 234 8.49 -0.56 4.09
C GLY A 234 9.66 0.41 4.05
N GLY A 235 9.43 1.65 3.61
CA GLY A 235 10.44 2.70 3.50
C GLY A 235 11.05 3.07 4.84
N SER A 236 10.22 3.19 5.89
CA SER A 236 10.68 3.51 7.24
C SER A 236 11.55 2.41 7.83
N ILE A 237 11.08 1.16 7.74
CA ILE A 237 11.80 -0.02 8.23
C ILE A 237 13.10 -0.23 7.44
N GLY A 238 13.05 -0.07 6.11
CA GLY A 238 14.21 -0.13 5.24
C GLY A 238 15.27 0.91 5.59
N THR A 239 14.86 2.13 5.91
CA THR A 239 15.79 3.22 6.29
C THR A 239 16.47 2.93 7.62
N LEU A 240 15.74 2.40 8.61
CA LEU A 240 16.32 1.99 9.90
C LEU A 240 17.26 0.80 9.75
N PHE A 241 16.88 -0.17 8.93
CA PHE A 241 17.70 -1.33 8.63
C PHE A 241 18.98 -0.93 7.87
N PHE A 242 18.90 0.02 6.95
CA PHE A 242 20.05 0.65 6.32
C PHE A 242 21.00 1.27 7.36
N LEU A 243 20.47 2.08 8.28
CA LEU A 243 21.27 2.69 9.36
C LEU A 243 21.91 1.63 10.27
N ALA A 244 21.18 0.56 10.60
CA ALA A 244 21.70 -0.55 11.39
C ALA A 244 22.91 -1.21 10.71
N ASN A 245 22.84 -1.49 9.40
CA ASN A 245 23.96 -2.08 8.66
C ASN A 245 25.19 -1.14 8.59
N ILE A 246 24.99 0.18 8.51
CA ILE A 246 26.11 1.15 8.55
C ILE A 246 26.79 1.12 9.93
N VAL A 247 26.01 1.17 11.01
CA VAL A 247 26.55 1.08 12.38
C VAL A 247 27.26 -0.27 12.60
N SER A 248 26.69 -1.36 12.08
CA SER A 248 27.28 -2.71 12.11
C SER A 248 28.62 -2.77 11.38
N SER A 249 28.71 -2.18 10.19
CA SER A 249 29.97 -2.12 9.43
C SER A 249 31.04 -1.35 10.20
N ALA A 250 30.69 -0.20 10.79
CA ALA A 250 31.60 0.58 11.63
C ALA A 250 32.05 -0.19 12.88
N LEU A 251 31.16 -0.98 13.49
CA LEU A 251 31.50 -1.83 14.63
C LEU A 251 32.53 -2.90 14.26
N CYS A 252 32.32 -3.60 13.14
CA CYS A 252 33.23 -4.64 12.66
C CYS A 252 34.60 -4.06 12.29
N ILE A 253 34.64 -2.90 11.61
CA ILE A 253 35.89 -2.23 11.24
C ILE A 253 36.66 -1.76 12.47
N SER A 254 35.95 -1.18 13.45
CA SER A 254 36.57 -0.77 14.73
C SER A 254 37.16 -1.98 15.47
N GLY A 255 36.43 -3.09 15.51
CA GLY A 255 36.92 -4.34 16.10
C GLY A 255 38.11 -4.96 15.35
N CYS A 256 38.16 -4.81 14.02
CA CYS A 256 39.30 -5.23 13.22
C CYS A 256 40.55 -4.38 13.53
N ALA A 257 40.38 -3.06 13.62
CA ALA A 257 41.47 -2.14 13.97
C ALA A 257 41.99 -2.37 15.39
N GLU A 258 41.11 -2.62 16.36
CA GLU A 258 41.49 -2.98 17.72
C GLU A 258 42.25 -4.31 17.75
N GLY A 259 41.75 -5.34 17.05
CA GLY A 259 42.49 -6.59 16.85
C GLY A 259 43.87 -6.38 16.24
N LEU A 260 44.02 -5.45 15.28
CA LEU A 260 45.31 -5.15 14.66
C LEU A 260 46.28 -4.45 15.63
N VAL A 261 45.82 -3.47 16.40
CA VAL A 261 46.62 -2.74 17.39
C VAL A 261 47.05 -3.66 18.54
N GLU A 262 46.16 -4.53 19.02
CA GLU A 262 46.48 -5.45 20.12
C GLU A 262 47.42 -6.59 19.72
N ASN A 263 47.51 -6.91 18.43
CA ASN A 263 48.45 -7.92 17.92
C ASN A 263 49.83 -7.32 17.61
N PHE A 264 49.86 -6.17 16.94
CA PHE A 264 51.08 -5.59 16.34
C PHE A 264 51.54 -4.28 16.99
N GLY A 265 50.82 -3.77 17.97
CA GLY A 265 51.14 -2.52 18.69
C GLY A 265 52.25 -2.68 19.75
N PRO A 266 52.54 -1.62 20.53
CA PRO A 266 53.65 -1.57 21.49
C PRO A 266 53.53 -2.57 22.64
N SER A 267 52.30 -2.97 22.97
CA SER A 267 51.96 -3.99 23.98
C SER A 267 51.45 -5.30 23.34
N GLY A 268 51.72 -5.50 22.04
CA GLY A 268 51.15 -6.60 21.27
C GLY A 268 51.88 -7.93 21.44
N TYR A 269 51.12 -9.03 21.46
CA TYR A 269 51.64 -10.38 21.67
C TYR A 269 52.59 -10.87 20.56
N LEU A 270 52.39 -10.44 19.31
CA LEU A 270 53.17 -10.93 18.16
C LEU A 270 54.40 -10.07 17.85
N SER A 271 54.38 -8.78 18.20
CA SER A 271 55.46 -7.84 17.85
C SER A 271 56.49 -7.61 18.97
N GLY A 272 56.23 -8.07 20.20
CA GLY A 272 57.09 -7.81 21.36
C GLY A 272 57.23 -6.31 21.68
N LYS A 273 58.18 -5.96 22.56
CA LYS A 273 58.39 -4.58 23.07
C LYS A 273 58.77 -3.52 22.02
N ILE A 274 59.02 -3.91 20.77
CA ILE A 274 59.47 -3.02 19.69
C ILE A 274 58.29 -2.40 18.92
N GLY A 275 57.06 -2.90 19.12
CA GLY A 275 55.82 -2.29 18.61
C GLY A 275 55.86 -1.85 17.14
N LEU A 276 55.44 -2.73 16.22
CA LEU A 276 55.46 -2.44 14.78
C LEU A 276 54.56 -1.24 14.39
N ILE A 277 53.54 -0.95 15.20
CA ILE A 277 52.48 0.01 14.90
C ILE A 277 52.25 0.94 16.10
N PRO A 278 52.17 2.27 15.93
CA PRO A 278 51.90 3.19 17.04
C PRO A 278 50.44 3.12 17.52
N ASP A 279 50.23 3.26 18.84
CA ASP A 279 48.91 3.36 19.47
C ASP A 279 48.55 4.82 19.80
N GLY A 280 47.28 5.16 19.68
CA GLY A 280 46.72 6.48 19.95
C GLY A 280 45.35 6.66 19.28
N ARG A 281 44.51 7.55 19.81
CA ARG A 281 43.13 7.77 19.30
C ARG A 281 43.09 8.07 17.80
N TRP A 282 43.97 8.95 17.32
CA TRP A 282 44.05 9.32 15.90
C TRP A 282 44.67 8.22 15.04
N TRP A 283 45.60 7.44 15.59
CA TRP A 283 46.17 6.27 14.92
C TRP A 283 45.11 5.17 14.74
N ARG A 284 44.33 4.86 15.78
CA ARG A 284 43.19 3.93 15.71
C ARG A 284 42.17 4.38 14.68
N PHE A 285 41.81 5.67 14.65
CA PHE A 285 40.93 6.23 13.63
C PHE A 285 41.52 6.08 12.21
N LEU A 286 42.82 6.31 12.04
CA LEU A 286 43.52 6.13 10.77
C LEU A 286 43.48 4.67 10.31
N TYR A 287 43.74 3.70 11.20
CA TYR A 287 43.61 2.28 10.87
C TYR A 287 42.19 1.90 10.46
N CYS A 288 41.17 2.37 11.21
CA CYS A 288 39.77 2.18 10.83
C CYS A 288 39.46 2.79 9.45
N SER A 289 39.99 3.98 9.15
CA SER A 289 39.77 4.64 7.86
C SER A 289 40.45 3.90 6.69
N ILE A 290 41.66 3.39 6.89
CA ILE A 290 42.35 2.55 5.89
C ILE A 290 41.55 1.26 5.64
N LEU A 291 41.13 0.57 6.69
CA LEU A 291 40.32 -0.66 6.58
C LEU A 291 38.97 -0.40 5.89
N ASN A 292 38.29 0.70 6.23
CA ASN A 292 37.05 1.11 5.59
C ASN A 292 37.26 1.44 4.10
N THR A 293 38.37 2.09 3.76
CA THR A 293 38.75 2.38 2.37
C THR A 293 39.08 1.11 1.59
N ALA A 294 39.73 0.12 2.23
CA ALA A 294 39.93 -1.19 1.62
C ALA A 294 38.59 -1.89 1.33
N ASN A 295 37.63 -1.84 2.26
CA ASN A 295 36.28 -2.35 2.03
C ASN A 295 35.58 -1.65 0.86
N LEU A 296 35.72 -0.33 0.74
CA LEU A 296 35.20 0.43 -0.40
C LEU A 296 35.75 -0.09 -1.73
N VAL A 297 37.07 -0.27 -1.85
CA VAL A 297 37.69 -0.77 -3.09
C VAL A 297 37.14 -2.15 -3.46
N VAL A 298 37.01 -3.06 -2.49
CA VAL A 298 36.44 -4.40 -2.73
C VAL A 298 34.97 -4.32 -3.16
N CYS A 299 34.16 -3.46 -2.52
CA CYS A 299 32.77 -3.24 -2.92
C CYS A 299 32.62 -2.69 -4.34
N LEU A 300 33.55 -1.84 -4.80
CA LEU A 300 33.52 -1.26 -6.14
C LEU A 300 33.86 -2.27 -7.24
N ILE A 301 34.76 -3.23 -6.96
CA ILE A 301 35.15 -4.29 -7.91
C ILE A 301 33.95 -5.19 -8.26
N GLY A 302 33.02 -5.39 -7.33
CA GLY A 302 31.70 -5.99 -7.59
C GLY A 302 31.30 -7.13 -6.64
N ALA A 303 29.99 -7.24 -6.39
CA ALA A 303 29.40 -8.21 -5.46
C ALA A 303 29.61 -9.68 -5.85
N ALA A 304 29.76 -9.99 -7.14
CA ALA A 304 29.99 -11.35 -7.62
C ALA A 304 31.37 -11.91 -7.20
N MET A 305 32.38 -11.05 -7.09
CA MET A 305 33.69 -11.45 -6.58
C MET A 305 33.63 -11.71 -5.07
N PHE A 306 32.91 -10.87 -4.32
CA PHE A 306 32.67 -11.07 -2.89
C PHE A 306 32.04 -12.43 -2.61
N ALA A 307 30.96 -12.82 -3.33
CA ALA A 307 30.30 -14.12 -3.11
C ALA A 307 31.26 -15.33 -3.27
N LYS A 308 32.24 -15.24 -4.18
CA LYS A 308 33.27 -16.28 -4.35
C LYS A 308 34.31 -16.24 -3.23
N THR A 309 34.71 -15.05 -2.80
CA THR A 309 35.71 -14.84 -1.74
C THR A 309 35.17 -15.16 -0.34
N SER A 310 33.89 -14.93 -0.05
CA SER A 310 33.26 -15.23 1.26
C SER A 310 33.38 -16.71 1.64
N VAL A 311 33.31 -17.62 0.65
CA VAL A 311 33.50 -19.06 0.88
C VAL A 311 34.92 -19.37 1.35
N ALA A 312 35.92 -18.71 0.75
CA ALA A 312 37.31 -18.87 1.17
C ALA A 312 37.55 -18.31 2.58
N ILE A 313 36.97 -17.14 2.89
CA ILE A 313 37.04 -16.54 4.23
C ILE A 313 36.39 -17.46 5.26
N LEU A 314 35.23 -18.05 4.94
CA LEU A 314 34.56 -19.03 5.81
C LEU A 314 35.45 -20.22 6.13
N ALA A 315 36.13 -20.77 5.12
CA ALA A 315 37.04 -21.88 5.33
C ALA A 315 38.17 -21.50 6.30
N VAL A 316 38.79 -20.33 6.11
CA VAL A 316 39.86 -19.83 7.00
C VAL A 316 39.34 -19.65 8.43
N VAL A 317 38.18 -19.04 8.60
CA VAL A 317 37.56 -18.80 9.90
C VAL A 317 37.23 -20.12 10.61
N CYS A 318 36.67 -21.10 9.90
CA CYS A 318 36.38 -22.42 10.45
C CYS A 318 37.66 -23.16 10.87
N ILE A 319 38.75 -23.04 10.10
CA ILE A 319 40.06 -23.62 10.46
C ILE A 319 40.60 -22.97 11.74
N CYS A 320 40.53 -21.64 11.84
CA CYS A 320 40.98 -20.92 13.03
C CYS A 320 40.13 -21.29 14.26
N LEU A 321 38.81 -21.40 14.11
CA LEU A 321 37.92 -21.82 15.18
C LEU A 321 38.20 -23.28 15.62
N ALA A 322 38.44 -24.19 14.68
CA ALA A 322 38.81 -25.56 14.98
C ALA A 322 40.13 -25.63 15.75
N SER A 323 41.13 -24.80 15.40
CA SER A 323 42.37 -24.68 16.15
C SER A 323 42.13 -24.28 17.60
N VAL A 324 41.23 -23.32 17.86
CA VAL A 324 40.88 -22.89 19.21
C VAL A 324 40.25 -24.03 20.01
N PHE A 325 39.29 -24.76 19.42
CA PHE A 325 38.67 -25.91 20.09
C PHE A 325 39.68 -27.01 20.41
N ILE A 326 40.58 -27.34 19.48
CA ILE A 326 41.62 -28.34 19.72
C ILE A 326 42.55 -27.87 20.84
N SER A 327 42.94 -26.59 20.84
CA SER A 327 43.86 -26.02 21.85
C SER A 327 43.28 -26.10 23.26
N PHE A 328 41.98 -25.88 23.45
CA PHE A 328 41.35 -26.07 24.77
C PHE A 328 41.41 -27.51 25.29
N LEU A 329 41.51 -28.50 24.39
CA LEU A 329 41.58 -29.92 24.73
C LEU A 329 43.02 -30.42 24.91
N THR A 330 44.00 -29.82 24.21
CA THR A 330 45.38 -30.31 24.16
C THR A 330 46.34 -29.54 25.05
N GLN A 331 46.11 -28.25 25.29
CA GLN A 331 47.02 -27.38 26.03
C GLN A 331 46.89 -27.61 27.55
N GLY A 332 48.01 -27.86 28.23
CA GLY A 332 48.08 -28.01 29.70
C GLY A 332 48.00 -26.68 30.46
N ALA A 333 48.21 -26.71 31.78
CA ALA A 333 48.15 -25.51 32.61
C ALA A 333 49.31 -24.53 32.30
N ILE A 334 48.99 -23.25 32.10
CA ILE A 334 49.92 -22.17 31.70
C ILE A 334 49.58 -20.89 32.48
N GLU A 335 50.60 -20.15 32.93
CA GLU A 335 50.42 -18.79 33.45
C GLU A 335 50.56 -17.76 32.34
N ILE A 336 49.61 -16.83 32.26
CA ILE A 336 49.51 -15.83 31.21
C ILE A 336 49.66 -14.44 31.83
N PRO A 337 50.61 -13.62 31.36
CA PRO A 337 50.78 -12.26 31.86
C PRO A 337 49.56 -11.39 31.50
N ILE A 338 49.12 -10.57 32.44
CA ILE A 338 48.08 -9.57 32.18
C ILE A 338 48.69 -8.42 31.35
N PRO A 339 47.94 -7.80 30.42
CA PRO A 339 48.45 -6.68 29.63
C PRO A 339 48.77 -5.44 30.48
N ASP A 340 49.86 -4.74 30.14
CA ASP A 340 50.27 -3.47 30.77
C ASP A 340 49.24 -2.34 30.62
N ALA A 341 48.30 -2.49 29.69
CA ALA A 341 47.18 -1.57 29.50
C ALA A 341 46.13 -1.62 30.63
N ASN A 342 46.12 -2.67 31.46
CA ASN A 342 45.15 -2.82 32.55
C ASN A 342 45.64 -2.15 33.84
N THR A 343 45.43 -0.84 33.94
CA THR A 343 45.80 -0.04 35.13
C THR A 343 44.93 -0.28 36.35
N LEU A 344 43.85 -1.08 36.26
CA LEU A 344 42.99 -1.39 37.40
C LEU A 344 43.59 -2.47 38.31
N VAL A 345 44.40 -3.37 37.74
CA VAL A 345 44.95 -4.53 38.45
C VAL A 345 46.48 -4.48 38.52
N GLN A 346 47.14 -3.86 37.55
CA GLN A 346 48.59 -3.72 37.57
C GLN A 346 49.02 -2.45 38.31
N ASN A 347 49.92 -2.61 39.28
CA ASN A 347 50.63 -1.52 39.92
C ASN A 347 52.05 -1.44 39.34
N VAL A 348 52.67 -0.25 39.34
CA VAL A 348 53.98 0.01 38.68
C VAL A 348 55.10 -0.93 39.16
N THR A 349 54.93 -1.60 40.30
CA THR A 349 55.91 -2.49 40.94
C THR A 349 55.56 -3.99 40.91
N GLU A 350 54.33 -4.39 40.58
CA GLU A 350 53.91 -5.81 40.63
C GLU A 350 53.11 -6.20 39.37
N HIS A 351 53.71 -7.05 38.51
CA HIS A 351 53.01 -7.66 37.39
C HIS A 351 52.27 -8.92 37.85
N VAL A 352 50.95 -8.93 37.71
CA VAL A 352 50.10 -10.06 38.09
C VAL A 352 49.83 -10.95 36.88
N ASN A 353 50.03 -12.26 37.04
CA ASN A 353 49.70 -13.26 36.02
C ASN A 353 48.32 -13.89 36.29
N GLY A 354 47.59 -14.25 35.24
CA GLY A 354 46.38 -15.07 35.33
C GLY A 354 46.67 -16.53 34.97
N SER A 355 45.94 -17.46 35.58
CA SER A 355 46.14 -18.90 35.36
C SER A 355 45.17 -19.48 34.33
N TYR A 356 45.72 -20.24 33.38
CA TYR A 356 45.02 -21.20 32.54
C TYR A 356 45.30 -22.59 33.11
N THR A 357 44.26 -23.34 33.47
CA THR A 357 44.42 -24.60 34.23
C THR A 357 44.30 -25.86 33.37
N GLY A 358 43.97 -25.71 32.08
CA GLY A 358 43.44 -26.81 31.29
C GLY A 358 42.06 -27.26 31.81
N LEU A 359 41.47 -28.31 31.22
CA LEU A 359 40.15 -28.83 31.61
C LEU A 359 40.15 -29.31 33.06
N LEU A 360 39.56 -28.51 33.95
CA LEU A 360 39.54 -28.79 35.38
C LEU A 360 38.17 -28.51 35.98
N SER A 361 37.63 -29.49 36.72
CA SER A 361 36.29 -29.39 37.33
C SER A 361 36.21 -28.28 38.39
N SER A 362 37.28 -28.03 39.15
CA SER A 362 37.31 -26.95 40.14
C SER A 362 37.30 -25.55 39.50
N THR A 363 37.95 -25.39 38.35
CA THR A 363 37.89 -24.15 37.56
C THR A 363 36.47 -23.93 37.03
N LEU A 364 35.82 -24.98 36.53
CA LEU A 364 34.42 -24.92 36.10
C LEU A 364 33.50 -24.49 37.26
N SER A 365 33.64 -25.09 38.45
CA SER A 365 32.79 -24.74 39.59
C SER A 365 32.94 -23.28 40.02
N ASN A 366 34.15 -22.72 39.94
CA ASN A 366 34.42 -21.32 40.27
C ASN A 366 33.80 -20.32 39.26
N ASN A 367 33.55 -20.78 38.03
CA ASN A 367 33.00 -19.98 36.94
C ASN A 367 31.47 -20.16 36.75
N LEU A 368 30.79 -20.95 37.59
CA LEU A 368 29.35 -21.24 37.41
C LEU A 368 28.45 -20.00 37.62
N TYR A 369 28.67 -19.26 38.70
CA TYR A 369 27.82 -18.15 39.14
C TYR A 369 28.35 -16.79 38.71
N SER A 370 27.49 -15.77 38.68
CA SER A 370 27.83 -14.40 38.30
C SER A 370 28.69 -13.68 39.33
N ASN A 371 29.66 -12.90 38.87
CA ASN A 371 30.41 -11.93 39.65
C ASN A 371 30.79 -10.78 38.71
N TYR A 372 30.02 -9.70 38.76
CA TYR A 372 30.22 -8.54 37.91
C TYR A 372 31.38 -7.70 38.44
N SER A 373 32.31 -7.37 37.55
CA SER A 373 33.53 -6.59 37.87
C SER A 373 33.60 -5.31 37.03
N ALA A 374 34.47 -4.38 37.42
CA ALA A 374 34.71 -3.16 36.66
C ALA A 374 35.54 -3.45 35.40
N ASP A 375 35.09 -2.96 34.25
CA ASP A 375 35.78 -3.14 32.96
C ASP A 375 36.79 -2.01 32.72
N TYR A 376 38.06 -2.34 32.48
CA TYR A 376 39.11 -1.35 32.25
C TYR A 376 39.06 -0.71 30.86
N SER A 377 38.42 -1.33 29.87
CA SER A 377 38.21 -0.73 28.53
C SER A 377 37.16 0.37 28.55
N SER A 378 36.19 0.27 29.46
CA SER A 378 35.10 1.25 29.64
C SER A 378 35.42 2.32 30.70
N GLY A 379 36.70 2.56 31.00
CA GLY A 379 37.11 3.54 32.01
C GLY A 379 36.71 3.17 33.45
N GLY A 380 36.54 1.88 33.75
CA GLY A 380 36.22 1.39 35.09
C GLY A 380 34.74 1.37 35.45
N THR A 381 33.83 1.46 34.47
CA THR A 381 32.38 1.32 34.73
C THR A 381 32.05 -0.10 35.21
N MET A 382 31.16 -0.20 36.20
CA MET A 382 30.63 -1.49 36.65
C MET A 382 29.83 -2.17 35.53
N THR A 383 29.96 -3.49 35.45
CA THR A 383 29.24 -4.30 34.48
C THR A 383 27.93 -4.82 35.06
N ASP A 384 26.86 -4.79 34.27
CA ASP A 384 25.53 -5.24 34.69
C ASP A 384 25.02 -6.33 33.74
N PHE A 385 23.99 -7.09 34.16
CA PHE A 385 23.31 -8.08 33.30
C PHE A 385 22.92 -7.50 31.93
N ALA A 386 22.34 -6.30 31.91
CA ALA A 386 21.89 -5.63 30.69
C ALA A 386 23.06 -5.25 29.76
N SER A 387 24.18 -4.78 30.33
CA SER A 387 25.38 -4.45 29.56
C SER A 387 26.00 -5.69 28.91
N VAL A 388 26.08 -6.80 29.66
CA VAL A 388 26.60 -8.09 29.17
C VAL A 388 25.68 -8.67 28.10
N PHE A 389 24.36 -8.61 28.33
CA PHE A 389 23.39 -9.04 27.32
C PHE A 389 23.47 -8.19 26.04
N GLY A 390 23.60 -6.85 26.15
CA GLY A 390 23.71 -5.97 24.98
C GLY A 390 24.94 -6.27 24.12
N VAL A 391 26.06 -6.58 24.77
CA VAL A 391 27.31 -7.03 24.12
C VAL A 391 27.13 -8.42 23.50
N LEU A 392 26.54 -9.38 24.20
CA LEU A 392 26.21 -10.72 23.67
C LEU A 392 25.28 -10.63 22.47
N PHE A 393 24.23 -9.81 22.56
CA PHE A 393 23.19 -9.69 21.55
C PHE A 393 23.77 -9.17 20.23
N SER A 394 24.67 -8.18 20.26
CA SER A 394 25.39 -7.74 19.05
C SER A 394 26.09 -8.91 18.34
N GLY A 395 26.62 -9.88 19.10
CA GLY A 395 27.30 -11.09 18.63
C GLY A 395 26.41 -12.11 17.89
N VAL A 396 25.10 -12.02 18.07
CA VAL A 396 24.10 -12.92 17.45
C VAL A 396 23.21 -12.19 16.43
N THR A 397 23.45 -10.88 16.19
CA THR A 397 22.78 -10.13 15.12
C THR A 397 23.23 -10.58 13.73
N GLY A 398 22.60 -10.05 12.67
CA GLY A 398 22.96 -10.37 11.28
C GLY A 398 22.08 -11.42 10.59
N ILE A 399 20.95 -11.83 11.19
CA ILE A 399 20.04 -12.82 10.58
C ILE A 399 19.50 -12.43 9.19
N MET A 400 19.49 -11.12 8.89
CA MET A 400 19.00 -10.58 7.63
C MET A 400 20.08 -10.51 6.53
N ALA A 401 21.33 -10.86 6.81
CA ALA A 401 22.39 -10.90 5.79
C ALA A 401 22.04 -11.81 4.61
N GLY A 402 21.51 -13.00 4.90
CA GLY A 402 21.05 -13.93 3.85
C GLY A 402 19.87 -13.41 3.04
N ALA A 403 19.05 -12.54 3.61
CA ALA A 403 17.96 -11.85 2.93
C ALA A 403 18.43 -10.65 2.09
N ASN A 404 19.54 -10.00 2.46
CA ASN A 404 20.09 -8.84 1.76
C ASN A 404 20.60 -9.16 0.35
N MET A 405 21.02 -10.41 0.12
CA MET A 405 21.48 -10.89 -1.19
C MET A 405 20.42 -11.71 -1.93
N SER A 406 19.12 -11.48 -1.64
CA SER A 406 18.01 -12.25 -2.22
C SER A 406 17.99 -12.22 -3.76
N GLY A 407 18.41 -11.11 -4.37
CA GLY A 407 18.47 -10.94 -5.82
C GLY A 407 19.53 -11.77 -6.54
N GLU A 408 20.55 -12.23 -5.81
CA GLU A 408 21.64 -13.04 -6.35
C GLU A 408 21.36 -14.55 -6.19
N LEU A 409 20.24 -14.91 -5.56
CA LEU A 409 19.86 -16.30 -5.33
C LEU A 409 19.05 -16.86 -6.49
N LYS A 410 19.43 -18.06 -6.95
CA LYS A 410 18.64 -18.82 -7.94
C LYS A 410 17.20 -19.11 -7.48
N ASN A 411 16.98 -19.38 -6.19
CA ASN A 411 15.68 -19.73 -5.62
C ASN A 411 15.51 -19.13 -4.20
N PRO A 412 15.26 -17.82 -4.06
CA PRO A 412 15.26 -17.12 -2.76
C PRO A 412 14.27 -17.72 -1.74
N GLY A 413 13.02 -17.99 -2.14
CA GLY A 413 12.00 -18.50 -1.22
C GLY A 413 12.28 -19.88 -0.60
N ARG A 414 13.09 -20.71 -1.26
CA ARG A 414 13.56 -22.00 -0.70
C ARG A 414 14.89 -21.86 0.03
N ASN A 415 15.72 -20.90 -0.40
CA ASN A 415 17.10 -20.78 0.00
C ASN A 415 17.28 -19.99 1.29
N ILE A 416 16.55 -18.89 1.44
CA ILE A 416 16.61 -18.03 2.62
C ILE A 416 16.19 -18.81 3.89
N PRO A 417 15.05 -19.54 3.93
CA PRO A 417 14.65 -20.24 5.15
C PRO A 417 15.65 -21.30 5.59
N ARG A 418 16.11 -22.15 4.66
CA ARG A 418 17.07 -23.23 4.98
C ARG A 418 18.41 -22.67 5.43
N GLY A 419 18.95 -21.68 4.71
CA GLY A 419 20.27 -21.11 5.01
C GLY A 419 20.29 -20.39 6.36
N THR A 420 19.27 -19.58 6.64
CA THR A 420 19.20 -18.80 7.88
C THR A 420 19.02 -19.71 9.10
N LEU A 421 18.12 -20.70 9.05
CA LEU A 421 17.94 -21.67 10.15
C LEU A 421 19.20 -22.51 10.40
N SER A 422 19.88 -22.99 9.34
CA SER A 422 21.12 -23.76 9.51
C SER A 422 22.25 -22.93 10.09
N ALA A 423 22.38 -21.65 9.68
CA ALA A 423 23.41 -20.75 10.19
C ALA A 423 23.20 -20.44 11.68
N VAL A 424 21.97 -20.11 12.08
CA VAL A 424 21.60 -19.85 13.48
C VAL A 424 21.84 -21.08 14.35
N LEU A 425 21.50 -22.29 13.86
CA LEU A 425 21.77 -23.52 14.60
C LEU A 425 23.27 -23.78 14.76
N PHE A 426 24.05 -23.60 13.69
CA PHE A 426 25.49 -23.79 13.72
C PHE A 426 26.17 -22.82 14.69
N THR A 427 25.83 -21.54 14.66
CA THR A 427 26.41 -20.52 15.55
C THR A 427 25.99 -20.76 17.00
N PHE A 428 24.74 -21.17 17.25
CA PHE A 428 24.28 -21.53 18.58
C PHE A 428 25.13 -22.64 19.20
N ILE A 429 25.39 -23.72 18.44
CA ILE A 429 26.20 -24.86 18.91
C ILE A 429 27.64 -24.40 19.19
N CYS A 430 28.26 -23.66 18.27
CA CYS A 430 29.61 -23.13 18.47
C CYS A 430 29.70 -22.24 19.72
N TYR A 431 28.68 -21.41 19.98
CA TYR A 431 28.70 -20.45 21.09
C TYR A 431 28.56 -21.12 22.44
N ILE A 432 27.66 -22.09 22.54
CA ILE A 432 27.49 -22.91 23.74
C ILE A 432 28.77 -23.70 24.03
N LEU A 433 29.34 -24.36 23.01
CA LEU A 433 30.55 -25.15 23.16
C LEU A 433 31.74 -24.31 23.65
N LEU A 434 31.98 -23.15 23.04
CA LEU A 434 33.09 -22.29 23.45
C LEU A 434 32.89 -21.70 24.85
N SER A 435 31.66 -21.39 25.24
CA SER A 435 31.36 -20.87 26.58
C SER A 435 31.64 -21.91 27.66
N ILE A 436 31.24 -23.17 27.42
CA ILE A 436 31.51 -24.29 28.33
C ILE A 436 33.01 -24.55 28.43
N LEU A 437 33.70 -24.65 27.30
CA LEU A 437 35.16 -24.90 27.28
C LEU A 437 35.95 -23.75 27.92
N THR A 438 35.56 -22.50 27.68
CA THR A 438 36.18 -21.33 28.32
C THR A 438 36.00 -21.36 29.84
N ALA A 439 34.78 -21.66 30.32
CA ALA A 439 34.49 -21.75 31.75
C ALA A 439 35.24 -22.91 32.43
N ALA A 440 35.46 -24.03 31.73
CA ALA A 440 36.13 -25.21 32.28
C ALA A 440 37.67 -25.12 32.30
N THR A 441 38.26 -24.26 31.46
CA THR A 441 39.72 -24.24 31.24
C THR A 441 40.42 -23.01 31.82
N THR A 442 39.72 -21.89 31.94
CA THR A 442 40.33 -20.59 32.24
C THR A 442 39.85 -20.04 33.58
N SER A 443 40.77 -19.54 34.41
CA SER A 443 40.39 -18.90 35.69
C SER A 443 39.59 -17.61 35.47
N ARG A 444 38.64 -17.33 36.37
CA ARG A 444 37.80 -16.13 36.32
C ARG A 444 38.59 -14.83 36.22
N PHE A 445 39.67 -14.75 37.00
CA PHE A 445 40.54 -13.60 37.06
C PHE A 445 41.20 -13.31 35.72
N LEU A 446 41.62 -14.34 34.97
CA LEU A 446 42.16 -14.16 33.62
C LEU A 446 41.06 -13.70 32.63
N LEU A 447 39.85 -14.27 32.72
CA LEU A 447 38.73 -13.90 31.86
C LEU A 447 38.32 -12.43 32.01
N GLN A 448 38.35 -11.88 33.23
CA GLN A 448 38.00 -10.47 33.47
C GLN A 448 39.12 -9.52 33.01
N ASN A 449 40.39 -9.90 33.18
CA ASN A 449 41.51 -8.95 33.07
C ASN A 449 42.34 -9.03 31.78
N ASN A 450 42.24 -10.09 30.98
CA ASN A 450 42.98 -10.21 29.72
C ASN A 450 42.05 -10.37 28.52
N PHE A 451 42.02 -9.36 27.64
CA PHE A 451 41.20 -9.35 26.42
C PHE A 451 41.61 -10.39 25.39
N MET A 452 42.90 -10.72 25.32
CA MET A 452 43.49 -11.61 24.31
C MET A 452 43.81 -13.00 24.85
N TYR A 453 43.07 -13.48 25.85
CA TYR A 453 43.39 -14.73 26.55
C TYR A 453 43.51 -15.96 25.63
N MET A 454 42.74 -16.05 24.53
CA MET A 454 42.80 -17.21 23.62
C MET A 454 44.10 -17.25 22.81
N MET A 455 44.79 -16.12 22.62
CA MET A 455 45.99 -16.04 21.80
C MET A 455 47.18 -16.82 22.38
N PRO A 456 47.56 -16.63 23.66
CA PRO A 456 48.60 -17.45 24.30
C PRO A 456 48.17 -18.89 24.57
N ILE A 457 46.86 -19.20 24.59
CA ILE A 457 46.33 -20.56 24.78
C ILE A 457 46.38 -21.38 23.49
N ASN A 458 46.25 -20.73 22.33
CA ASN A 458 46.18 -21.44 21.06
C ASN A 458 47.53 -22.09 20.71
N MET A 459 47.50 -23.31 20.17
CA MET A 459 48.70 -24.07 19.76
C MET A 459 49.62 -23.25 18.83
N TRP A 460 49.03 -22.43 17.96
CA TRP A 460 49.77 -21.48 17.15
C TRP A 460 49.13 -20.08 17.25
N PRO A 461 49.67 -19.16 18.08
CA PRO A 461 49.06 -17.85 18.35
C PRO A 461 48.62 -17.03 17.13
N PRO A 462 49.34 -17.03 15.98
CA PRO A 462 48.92 -16.30 14.77
C PRO A 462 47.56 -16.73 14.19
N PHE A 463 47.10 -17.98 14.38
CA PHE A 463 45.80 -18.42 13.86
C PHE A 463 44.63 -17.66 14.49
N VAL A 464 44.75 -17.33 15.78
CA VAL A 464 43.77 -16.50 16.49
C VAL A 464 43.73 -15.10 15.87
N ALA A 465 44.90 -14.49 15.63
CA ALA A 465 44.99 -13.17 15.00
C ALA A 465 44.40 -13.14 13.59
N VAL A 466 44.76 -14.12 12.74
CA VAL A 466 44.21 -14.26 11.38
C VAL A 466 42.68 -14.45 11.43
N GLY A 467 42.18 -15.28 12.35
CA GLY A 467 40.74 -15.50 12.53
C GLY A 467 39.99 -14.22 12.90
N ILE A 468 40.50 -13.43 13.86
CA ILE A 468 39.91 -12.14 14.26
C ILE A 468 39.86 -11.19 13.07
N LEU A 469 41.02 -10.96 12.43
CA LEU A 469 41.16 -9.96 11.37
C LEU A 469 40.31 -10.32 10.15
N THR A 470 40.35 -11.58 9.71
CA THR A 470 39.57 -12.04 8.54
C THR A 470 38.07 -12.02 8.79
N ALA A 471 37.61 -12.47 9.97
CA ALA A 471 36.18 -12.52 10.27
C ALA A 471 35.57 -11.13 10.47
N THR A 472 36.28 -10.23 11.16
CA THR A 472 35.82 -8.84 11.37
C THR A 472 35.86 -8.01 10.09
N PHE A 473 36.92 -8.14 9.27
CA PHE A 473 36.99 -7.48 7.98
C PHE A 473 35.86 -7.92 7.05
N SER A 474 35.61 -9.24 6.97
CA SER A 474 34.54 -9.81 6.15
C SER A 474 33.14 -9.39 6.60
N ALA A 475 32.87 -9.37 7.90
CA ALA A 475 31.59 -8.93 8.44
C ALA A 475 31.35 -7.43 8.16
N GLY A 476 32.40 -6.60 8.27
CA GLY A 476 32.33 -5.18 7.90
C GLY A 476 32.02 -4.98 6.43
N LEU A 477 32.64 -5.78 5.56
CA LEU A 477 32.42 -5.77 4.11
C LEU A 477 30.98 -6.19 3.74
N SER A 478 30.48 -7.29 4.32
CA SER A 478 29.10 -7.77 4.08
C SER A 478 28.06 -6.71 4.46
N ASN A 479 28.20 -6.10 5.64
CA ASN A 479 27.30 -5.05 6.11
C ASN A 479 27.35 -3.78 5.23
N LEU A 480 28.53 -3.44 4.70
CA LEU A 480 28.67 -2.32 3.76
C LEU A 480 27.95 -2.61 2.44
N ILE A 481 28.12 -3.81 1.86
CA ILE A 481 27.41 -4.24 0.65
C ILE A 481 25.90 -4.26 0.90
N GLY A 482 25.46 -4.87 2.00
CA GLY A 482 24.05 -4.93 2.39
C GLY A 482 23.41 -3.55 2.52
N SER A 483 24.09 -2.60 3.17
CA SER A 483 23.59 -1.22 3.28
C SER A 483 23.43 -0.54 1.90
N SER A 484 24.39 -0.71 1.00
CA SER A 484 24.35 -0.08 -0.33
C SER A 484 23.21 -0.61 -1.20
N ARG A 485 22.87 -1.91 -1.10
CA ARG A 485 21.76 -2.52 -1.84
C ARG A 485 20.40 -2.12 -1.28
N VAL A 486 20.28 -1.99 0.04
CA VAL A 486 19.08 -1.44 0.67
C VAL A 486 18.86 0.01 0.24
N LEU A 487 19.93 0.82 0.23
CA LEU A 487 19.85 2.21 -0.22
C LEU A 487 19.50 2.33 -1.72
N GLU A 488 20.07 1.47 -2.56
CA GLU A 488 19.72 1.38 -3.99
C GLU A 488 18.22 1.07 -4.17
N ALA A 489 17.70 0.10 -3.43
CA ALA A 489 16.30 -0.29 -3.52
C ALA A 489 15.35 0.81 -3.00
N LEU A 490 15.69 1.47 -1.89
CA LEU A 490 14.96 2.63 -1.37
C LEU A 490 14.92 3.79 -2.38
N ALA A 491 16.03 4.02 -3.08
CA ALA A 491 16.10 5.05 -4.11
C ALA A 491 15.26 4.69 -5.34
N LYS A 492 15.34 3.46 -5.85
CA LYS A 492 14.52 2.99 -6.98
C LYS A 492 13.02 3.09 -6.73
N ASP A 493 12.59 2.86 -5.49
CA ASP A 493 11.19 3.00 -5.08
C ASP A 493 10.75 4.47 -4.88
N ASN A 494 11.63 5.45 -5.12
CA ASN A 494 11.37 6.89 -4.94
C ASN A 494 10.73 7.23 -3.57
N VAL A 495 11.13 6.50 -2.52
CA VAL A 495 10.58 6.64 -1.17
C VAL A 495 10.77 8.08 -0.65
N CYS A 496 11.91 8.68 -0.97
CA CYS A 496 12.19 10.09 -0.72
C CYS A 496 12.77 10.74 -2.00
N SER A 497 12.21 11.87 -2.43
CA SER A 497 12.66 12.60 -3.63
C SER A 497 14.13 13.04 -3.58
N GLY A 498 14.72 13.17 -2.38
CA GLY A 498 16.13 13.50 -2.19
C GLY A 498 17.11 12.38 -2.53
N LEU A 499 16.67 11.13 -2.72
CA LEU A 499 17.53 9.98 -3.01
C LEU A 499 17.80 9.74 -4.51
N ASN A 500 17.25 10.58 -5.39
CA ASN A 500 17.35 10.38 -6.85
C ASN A 500 18.78 10.40 -7.39
N PHE A 501 19.72 11.05 -6.69
CA PHE A 501 21.15 11.04 -7.07
C PHE A 501 21.78 9.64 -7.00
N VAL A 502 21.22 8.74 -6.17
CA VAL A 502 21.72 7.37 -6.00
C VAL A 502 21.45 6.51 -7.25
N ILE A 503 20.32 6.74 -7.92
CA ILE A 503 19.87 5.95 -9.08
C ILE A 503 20.77 6.21 -10.31
N GLN A 504 21.26 7.43 -10.45
CA GLN A 504 22.01 7.88 -11.64
C GLN A 504 23.44 7.30 -11.74
N GLY A 505 23.97 6.66 -10.69
CA GLY A 505 25.36 6.19 -10.64
C GLY A 505 25.52 4.68 -10.56
N THR A 506 24.86 3.92 -11.45
CA THR A 506 25.05 2.47 -11.57
C THR A 506 26.07 2.13 -12.67
N TRP A 507 27.00 1.21 -12.37
CA TRP A 507 27.99 0.72 -13.35
C TRP A 507 28.03 -0.79 -13.33
N ARG A 508 27.84 -1.43 -14.49
CA ARG A 508 27.76 -2.90 -14.63
C ARG A 508 26.82 -3.57 -13.59
N GLY A 509 25.69 -2.92 -13.26
CA GLY A 509 24.72 -3.42 -12.26
C GLY A 509 25.13 -3.22 -10.79
N ASN A 510 26.27 -2.57 -10.51
CA ASN A 510 26.72 -2.22 -9.16
C ASN A 510 26.42 -0.73 -8.85
N PRO A 511 25.74 -0.39 -7.73
CA PRO A 511 25.37 0.99 -7.39
C PRO A 511 26.54 1.74 -6.74
N ILE A 512 27.42 2.32 -7.57
CA ILE A 512 28.62 3.03 -7.08
C ILE A 512 28.24 4.16 -6.12
N THR A 513 27.24 4.97 -6.47
CA THR A 513 26.82 6.10 -5.62
C THR A 513 26.26 5.64 -4.28
N ALA A 514 25.53 4.52 -4.24
CA ALA A 514 25.01 3.96 -2.99
C ALA A 514 26.15 3.47 -2.10
N VAL A 515 27.13 2.76 -2.68
CA VAL A 515 28.33 2.26 -1.97
C VAL A 515 29.13 3.43 -1.39
N LEU A 516 29.38 4.48 -2.17
CA LEU A 516 30.10 5.68 -1.71
C LEU A 516 29.35 6.39 -0.57
N THR A 517 28.03 6.54 -0.70
CA THR A 517 27.19 7.17 0.34
C THR A 517 27.25 6.36 1.65
N SER A 518 27.11 5.03 1.57
CA SER A 518 27.28 4.15 2.73
C SER A 518 28.66 4.28 3.36
N TRP A 519 29.73 4.31 2.56
CA TRP A 519 31.11 4.45 3.05
C TRP A 519 31.33 5.77 3.82
N ILE A 520 30.79 6.89 3.32
CA ILE A 520 30.83 8.20 4.03
C ILE A 520 30.11 8.12 5.38
N LEU A 521 28.95 7.46 5.43
CA LEU A 521 28.18 7.31 6.65
C LEU A 521 28.90 6.40 7.66
N VAL A 522 29.53 5.29 7.22
CA VAL A 522 30.38 4.45 8.06
C VAL A 522 31.54 5.27 8.63
N GLN A 523 32.20 6.09 7.81
CA GLN A 523 33.31 6.94 8.24
C GLN A 523 32.89 7.95 9.33
N THR A 524 31.65 8.45 9.25
CA THR A 524 31.08 9.36 10.25
C THR A 524 30.88 8.65 11.59
N ILE A 525 30.40 7.41 11.59
CA ILE A 525 30.19 6.62 12.82
C ILE A 525 31.53 6.23 13.47
N LEU A 526 32.58 5.98 12.68
CA LEU A 526 33.92 5.68 13.19
C LEU A 526 34.52 6.82 14.05
N LEU A 527 34.00 8.06 13.96
CA LEU A 527 34.43 9.18 14.81
C LEU A 527 34.02 9.03 16.30
N ILE A 528 33.04 8.17 16.61
CA ILE A 528 32.61 7.90 17.99
C ILE A 528 33.77 7.31 18.81
N GLY A 529 34.64 6.51 18.18
CA GLY A 529 35.92 6.03 18.74
C GLY A 529 35.83 4.97 19.83
N SER A 530 34.66 4.76 20.45
CA SER A 530 34.43 3.74 21.49
C SER A 530 33.64 2.55 20.93
N LEU A 531 34.22 1.35 21.00
CA LEU A 531 33.62 0.13 20.46
C LEU A 531 32.35 -0.28 21.21
N ASN A 532 32.35 -0.20 22.55
CA ASN A 532 31.22 -0.62 23.38
C ASN A 532 29.96 0.24 23.14
N THR A 533 30.14 1.55 22.95
CA THR A 533 29.03 2.45 22.63
C THR A 533 28.47 2.19 21.23
N ILE A 534 29.32 1.93 20.24
CA ILE A 534 28.88 1.58 18.88
C ILE A 534 28.11 0.25 18.92
N ALA A 535 28.57 -0.73 19.71
CA ALA A 535 27.91 -2.03 19.86
C ALA A 535 26.50 -1.91 20.47
N GLN A 536 26.32 -1.07 21.49
CA GLN A 536 25.01 -0.84 22.10
C GLN A 536 24.03 -0.17 21.13
N ILE A 537 24.48 0.85 20.40
CA ILE A 537 23.66 1.52 19.37
C ILE A 537 23.26 0.52 18.28
N ASN A 538 24.21 -0.30 17.82
CA ASN A 538 23.96 -1.34 16.82
C ASN A 538 22.87 -2.34 17.28
N SER A 539 22.98 -2.85 18.51
CA SER A 539 22.02 -3.80 19.08
C SER A 539 20.60 -3.23 19.13
N VAL A 540 20.46 -1.97 19.54
CA VAL A 540 19.14 -1.31 19.60
C VAL A 540 18.53 -1.11 18.22
N LEU A 541 19.31 -0.69 17.22
CA LEU A 541 18.82 -0.50 15.85
C LEU A 541 18.40 -1.82 15.19
N PHE A 542 19.15 -2.91 15.38
CA PHE A 542 18.74 -4.23 14.88
C PHE A 542 17.50 -4.78 15.62
N LEU A 543 17.41 -4.62 16.95
CA LEU A 543 16.21 -4.99 17.70
C LEU A 543 14.97 -4.23 17.22
N LEU A 544 15.12 -2.95 16.90
CA LEU A 544 14.04 -2.16 16.32
C LEU A 544 13.62 -2.67 14.93
N SER A 545 14.57 -3.06 14.07
CA SER A 545 14.27 -3.69 12.78
C SER A 545 13.53 -5.02 12.94
N TYR A 546 13.95 -5.85 13.90
CA TYR A 546 13.30 -7.12 14.22
C TYR A 546 11.90 -6.92 14.80
N LEU A 547 11.72 -5.94 15.69
CA LEU A 547 10.43 -5.53 16.22
C LEU A 547 9.48 -5.16 15.08
N ALA A 548 9.94 -4.34 14.14
CA ALA A 548 9.14 -3.89 13.01
C ALA A 548 8.79 -5.03 12.05
N THR A 549 9.72 -5.96 11.79
CA THR A 549 9.44 -7.16 10.97
C THR A 549 8.42 -8.09 11.63
N ASN A 550 8.49 -8.30 12.94
CA ASN A 550 7.52 -9.12 13.65
C ASN A 550 6.13 -8.44 13.71
N LEU A 551 6.09 -7.12 13.91
CA LEU A 551 4.85 -6.32 13.88
C LEU A 551 4.19 -6.36 12.50
N ALA A 552 5.00 -6.28 11.44
CA ALA A 552 4.57 -6.38 10.06
C ALA A 552 3.86 -7.70 9.75
N CYS A 553 4.52 -8.83 10.05
CA CYS A 553 3.95 -10.16 9.83
C CYS A 553 2.68 -10.39 10.65
N LEU A 554 2.67 -9.93 11.90
CA LEU A 554 1.49 -10.00 12.75
C LEU A 554 0.32 -9.20 12.16
N GLY A 555 0.57 -7.98 11.69
CA GLY A 555 -0.45 -7.14 11.06
C GLY A 555 -1.05 -7.77 9.80
N LEU A 556 -0.21 -8.36 8.95
CA LEU A 556 -0.64 -9.04 7.72
C LEU A 556 -1.53 -10.27 7.99
N GLU A 557 -1.14 -11.09 8.97
CA GLU A 557 -1.89 -12.28 9.37
C GLU A 557 -3.24 -11.90 10.01
N LEU A 558 -3.26 -10.93 10.92
CA LEU A 558 -4.48 -10.44 11.58
C LEU A 558 -5.45 -9.74 10.61
N ALA A 559 -4.91 -9.09 9.58
CA ALA A 559 -5.71 -8.49 8.52
C ALA A 559 -6.29 -9.52 7.54
N SER A 560 -5.81 -10.78 7.60
CA SER A 560 -6.09 -11.82 6.61
C SER A 560 -5.89 -11.31 5.19
N ALA A 561 -4.78 -10.60 4.95
CA ALA A 561 -4.46 -10.00 3.66
C ALA A 561 -4.37 -11.12 2.59
N PRO A 562 -5.18 -11.10 1.51
CA PRO A 562 -5.26 -12.20 0.56
C PRO A 562 -3.93 -12.52 -0.16
N ASN A 563 -3.07 -11.50 -0.29
CA ASN A 563 -1.76 -11.60 -0.93
C ASN A 563 -0.66 -12.10 0.02
N PHE A 564 -0.97 -12.27 1.31
CA PHE A 564 -0.07 -12.85 2.29
C PHE A 564 -0.42 -14.32 2.48
N ARG A 565 0.34 -15.20 1.83
CA ARG A 565 0.17 -16.67 1.84
C ARG A 565 1.52 -17.35 2.06
N PRO A 566 2.11 -17.22 3.27
CA PRO A 566 3.40 -17.83 3.56
C PRO A 566 3.31 -19.35 3.41
N THR A 567 4.24 -19.95 2.67
CA THR A 567 4.34 -21.42 2.56
C THR A 567 5.20 -22.03 3.67
N PHE A 568 5.77 -21.19 4.54
CA PHE A 568 6.59 -21.62 5.66
C PHE A 568 5.74 -22.11 6.86
N ASN A 569 5.75 -23.42 7.09
CA ASN A 569 4.88 -24.09 8.08
C ASN A 569 5.09 -23.68 9.54
N TYR A 570 6.28 -23.21 9.94
CA TYR A 570 6.58 -22.88 11.34
C TYR A 570 6.19 -21.45 11.74
N PHE A 571 5.59 -20.70 10.82
CA PHE A 571 5.11 -19.36 11.10
C PHE A 571 3.63 -19.38 11.53
N THR A 572 3.32 -18.69 12.62
CA THR A 572 1.97 -18.41 13.11
C THR A 572 1.91 -17.01 13.73
N TRP A 573 0.70 -16.45 13.92
CA TRP A 573 0.54 -15.18 14.63
C TRP A 573 1.10 -15.22 16.07
N HIS A 574 1.09 -16.38 16.72
CA HIS A 574 1.71 -16.58 18.04
C HIS A 574 3.23 -16.43 18.00
N THR A 575 3.89 -17.05 17.02
CA THR A 575 5.35 -16.90 16.90
C THR A 575 5.76 -15.46 16.63
N ALA A 576 4.99 -14.72 15.82
CA ALA A 576 5.22 -13.30 15.56
C ALA A 576 5.00 -12.43 16.82
N THR A 577 3.95 -12.70 17.61
CA THR A 577 3.70 -11.95 18.86
C THR A 577 4.78 -12.20 19.92
N ILE A 578 5.24 -13.43 20.08
CA ILE A 578 6.33 -13.75 21.03
C ILE A 578 7.63 -13.08 20.58
N GLY A 579 7.96 -13.11 19.29
CA GLY A 579 9.11 -12.39 18.74
C GLY A 579 9.02 -10.88 18.94
N LEU A 580 7.84 -10.28 18.69
CA LEU A 580 7.57 -8.86 18.91
C LEU A 580 7.76 -8.47 20.39
N LEU A 581 7.14 -9.22 21.30
CA LEU A 581 7.21 -8.90 22.72
C LEU A 581 8.64 -9.11 23.26
N GLY A 582 9.31 -10.19 22.85
CA GLY A 582 10.69 -10.49 23.24
C GLY A 582 11.69 -9.43 22.77
N THR A 583 11.57 -8.98 21.51
CA THR A 583 12.40 -7.88 20.98
C THR A 583 12.14 -6.57 21.71
N LEU A 584 10.87 -6.21 21.95
CA LEU A 584 10.50 -4.99 22.65
C LEU A 584 11.05 -4.96 24.09
N ILE A 585 10.82 -6.03 24.86
CA ILE A 585 11.27 -6.12 26.26
C ILE A 585 12.80 -6.03 26.32
N MET A 586 13.52 -6.82 25.51
CA MET A 586 14.98 -6.82 25.56
C MET A 586 15.61 -5.50 25.10
N MET A 587 14.98 -4.80 24.16
CA MET A 587 15.44 -3.48 23.72
C MET A 587 15.44 -2.46 24.87
N PHE A 588 14.37 -2.42 25.68
CA PHE A 588 14.30 -1.54 26.86
C PHE A 588 15.21 -1.98 28.01
N ILE A 589 15.44 -3.30 28.16
CA ILE A 589 16.37 -3.83 29.17
C ILE A 589 17.82 -3.42 28.86
N ILE A 590 18.24 -3.44 27.59
CA ILE A 590 19.61 -3.07 27.19
C ILE A 590 19.89 -1.60 27.51
N ASN A 591 19.08 -0.70 26.96
CA ASN A 591 19.19 0.72 27.25
C ASN A 591 17.88 1.45 26.92
N SER A 592 17.17 1.89 27.95
CA SER A 592 15.89 2.60 27.80
C SER A 592 16.01 3.91 26.99
N ILE A 593 17.12 4.65 27.15
CA ILE A 593 17.31 5.95 26.48
C ILE A 593 17.48 5.74 24.97
N TYR A 594 18.38 4.84 24.56
CA TYR A 594 18.58 4.55 23.14
C TYR A 594 17.36 3.86 22.51
N ALA A 595 16.65 3.01 23.27
CA ALA A 595 15.42 2.36 22.83
C ALA A 595 14.31 3.39 22.53
N SER A 596 14.00 4.27 23.49
CA SER A 596 13.01 5.34 23.29
C SER A 596 13.39 6.26 22.14
N SER A 597 14.67 6.66 22.06
CA SER A 597 15.15 7.50 20.96
C SER A 597 14.95 6.84 19.59
N SER A 598 15.21 5.54 19.48
CA SER A 598 15.10 4.81 18.20
C SER A 598 13.64 4.59 17.78
N ILE A 599 12.74 4.33 18.73
CA ILE A 599 11.29 4.25 18.45
C ILE A 599 10.75 5.62 17.98
N ILE A 600 11.14 6.71 18.65
CA ILE A 600 10.73 8.06 18.25
C ILE A 600 11.25 8.38 16.85
N LEU A 601 12.52 8.07 16.56
CA LEU A 601 13.09 8.19 15.21
C LEU A 601 12.27 7.42 14.18
N CYS A 602 11.88 6.18 14.48
CA CYS A 602 11.04 5.36 13.60
C CYS A 602 9.69 6.01 13.31
N LEU A 603 8.99 6.49 14.33
CA LEU A 603 7.70 7.16 14.17
C LEU A 603 7.81 8.46 13.35
N ILE A 604 8.87 9.24 13.60
CA ILE A 604 9.16 10.45 12.81
C ILE A 604 9.41 10.06 11.35
N LEU A 605 10.21 9.02 11.08
CA LEU A 605 10.45 8.54 9.72
C LEU A 605 9.16 8.11 9.01
N ILE A 606 8.25 7.40 9.69
CA ILE A 606 6.94 7.03 9.15
C ILE A 606 6.14 8.29 8.76
N ILE A 607 6.08 9.27 9.66
CA ILE A 607 5.33 10.52 9.41
C ILE A 607 5.96 11.31 8.26
N VAL A 608 7.28 11.49 8.27
CA VAL A 608 8.04 12.20 7.23
C VAL A 608 7.82 11.51 5.88
N LEU A 609 7.93 10.18 5.82
CA LEU A 609 7.70 9.45 4.57
C LEU A 609 6.25 9.54 4.10
N HIS A 610 5.26 9.47 4.99
CA HIS A 610 3.86 9.68 4.61
C HIS A 610 3.59 11.09 4.04
N LEU A 611 4.29 12.12 4.55
CA LEU A 611 4.12 13.50 4.10
C LEU A 611 4.89 13.81 2.80
N PHE A 612 6.12 13.33 2.67
CA PHE A 612 7.02 13.69 1.57
C PHE A 612 7.05 12.69 0.43
N SER A 613 6.51 11.47 0.60
CA SER A 613 6.59 10.47 -0.46
C SER A 613 5.60 10.78 -1.60
N PRO A 614 6.09 11.02 -2.83
CA PRO A 614 5.23 11.09 -4.02
C PRO A 614 4.68 9.70 -4.43
N SER A 615 5.10 8.63 -3.73
CA SER A 615 4.67 7.24 -3.92
C SER A 615 3.18 6.98 -3.62
N LYS A 616 2.38 8.01 -3.31
CA LYS A 616 0.91 7.88 -3.27
C LYS A 616 0.32 7.33 -4.59
N ASN A 617 1.06 7.49 -5.69
CA ASN A 617 0.72 6.96 -7.01
C ASN A 617 1.47 5.67 -7.38
N ALA A 618 2.17 5.01 -6.45
CA ALA A 618 2.87 3.77 -6.77
C ALA A 618 1.88 2.67 -7.20
N PRO A 619 2.21 1.87 -8.23
CA PRO A 619 1.28 0.91 -8.82
C PRO A 619 1.04 -0.32 -7.93
N TRP A 620 1.78 -0.48 -6.83
CA TRP A 620 1.58 -1.58 -5.87
C TRP A 620 0.82 -1.10 -4.63
N GLY A 621 -0.13 -1.91 -4.18
CA GLY A 621 -1.06 -1.57 -3.11
C GLY A 621 -0.39 -1.31 -1.76
N SER A 622 -1.04 -0.52 -0.91
CA SER A 622 -0.64 -0.29 0.48
C SER A 622 -1.38 -1.25 1.43
N ILE A 623 -0.71 -1.75 2.48
CA ILE A 623 -1.39 -2.45 3.57
C ILE A 623 -2.47 -1.57 4.19
N SER A 624 -2.21 -0.27 4.32
CA SER A 624 -3.16 0.69 4.87
C SER A 624 -4.51 0.60 4.14
N GLN A 625 -4.51 0.52 2.81
CA GLN A 625 -5.74 0.36 2.03
C GLN A 625 -6.41 -1.01 2.23
N ALA A 626 -5.64 -2.09 2.35
CA ALA A 626 -6.19 -3.43 2.63
C ALA A 626 -6.85 -3.50 4.03
N LEU A 627 -6.21 -2.91 5.04
CA LEU A 627 -6.75 -2.78 6.39
C LEU A 627 -8.03 -1.94 6.40
N ILE A 628 -8.02 -0.79 5.70
CA ILE A 628 -9.21 0.06 5.54
C ILE A 628 -10.34 -0.72 4.87
N PHE A 629 -10.07 -1.46 3.79
CA PHE A 629 -11.09 -2.26 3.11
C PHE A 629 -11.71 -3.31 4.05
N HIS A 630 -10.88 -4.05 4.78
CA HIS A 630 -11.35 -5.04 5.75
C HIS A 630 -12.22 -4.39 6.84
N GLN A 631 -11.78 -3.25 7.37
CA GLN A 631 -12.48 -2.50 8.41
C GLN A 631 -13.81 -1.92 7.90
N VAL A 632 -13.82 -1.29 6.72
CA VAL A 632 -15.02 -0.74 6.08
C VAL A 632 -16.03 -1.84 5.78
N ARG A 633 -15.59 -2.97 5.21
CA ARG A 633 -16.45 -4.14 4.97
C ARG A 633 -17.09 -4.63 6.26
N LYS A 634 -16.30 -4.80 7.33
CA LYS A 634 -16.80 -5.25 8.64
C LYS A 634 -17.83 -4.26 9.20
N TYR A 635 -17.60 -2.96 9.07
CA TYR A 635 -18.56 -1.94 9.52
C TYR A 635 -19.82 -1.89 8.66
N LEU A 636 -19.72 -2.07 7.34
CA LEU A 636 -20.88 -2.17 6.45
C LEU A 636 -21.74 -3.39 6.78
N LEU A 637 -21.13 -4.53 7.11
CA LEU A 637 -21.85 -5.73 7.56
C LEU A 637 -22.49 -5.56 8.94
N MET A 638 -21.88 -4.78 9.82
CA MET A 638 -22.43 -4.47 11.14
C MET A 638 -23.61 -3.48 11.07
N LEU A 639 -23.69 -2.68 10.00
CA LEU A 639 -24.78 -1.76 9.72
C LEU A 639 -25.98 -2.52 9.12
N ASP A 640 -26.87 -3.02 9.99
CA ASP A 640 -28.05 -3.81 9.61
C ASP A 640 -29.23 -2.91 9.20
N SER A 641 -29.67 -3.00 7.94
CA SER A 641 -30.82 -2.24 7.42
C SER A 641 -32.16 -2.67 8.04
N ARG A 642 -32.25 -3.83 8.69
CA ARG A 642 -33.50 -4.26 9.34
C ARG A 642 -33.79 -3.47 10.62
N LYS A 643 -32.79 -2.76 11.15
CA LYS A 643 -32.90 -1.95 12.37
C LYS A 643 -33.09 -0.46 12.07
N ASP A 644 -33.58 -0.13 10.87
CA ASP A 644 -33.84 1.24 10.45
C ASP A 644 -34.87 1.90 11.38
N HIS A 645 -34.50 3.07 11.92
CA HIS A 645 -35.36 3.86 12.81
C HIS A 645 -35.21 5.34 12.49
N VAL A 646 -36.29 6.11 12.61
CA VAL A 646 -36.36 7.54 12.27
C VAL A 646 -35.25 8.36 12.97
N LYS A 647 -34.88 7.99 14.20
CA LYS A 647 -33.79 8.61 14.97
C LYS A 647 -32.42 8.55 14.27
N PHE A 648 -32.18 7.49 13.51
CA PHE A 648 -30.93 7.28 12.78
C PHE A 648 -30.98 7.83 11.35
N TRP A 649 -32.11 8.41 10.94
CA TRP A 649 -32.24 9.01 9.63
C TRP A 649 -31.17 10.08 9.40
N ARG A 650 -30.56 10.05 8.21
CA ARG A 650 -29.57 11.00 7.72
C ARG A 650 -29.88 11.29 6.25
N PRO A 651 -29.62 12.51 5.74
CA PRO A 651 -29.76 12.79 4.32
C PRO A 651 -28.72 12.00 3.53
N GLN A 652 -29.17 11.06 2.70
CA GLN A 652 -28.33 10.27 1.81
C GLN A 652 -28.71 10.68 0.38
N MET A 653 -27.91 11.57 -0.22
CA MET A 653 -28.27 12.28 -1.45
C MET A 653 -27.73 11.56 -2.68
N LEU A 654 -28.55 11.38 -3.71
CA LEU A 654 -28.11 11.08 -5.08
C LEU A 654 -28.44 12.27 -5.97
N LEU A 655 -27.42 13.00 -6.43
CA LEU A 655 -27.58 14.11 -7.37
C LEU A 655 -27.36 13.63 -8.79
N MET A 656 -28.35 13.83 -9.65
CA MET A 656 -28.23 13.57 -11.08
C MET A 656 -27.60 14.78 -11.78
N VAL A 657 -26.44 14.60 -12.39
CA VAL A 657 -25.70 15.66 -13.07
C VAL A 657 -25.59 15.35 -14.57
N ALA A 658 -26.14 16.23 -15.40
CA ALA A 658 -26.01 16.13 -16.85
C ALA A 658 -24.62 16.58 -17.33
N CYS A 659 -24.15 17.74 -16.86
CA CYS A 659 -22.82 18.26 -17.15
C CYS A 659 -22.24 18.94 -15.90
N PRO A 660 -21.06 18.52 -15.40
CA PRO A 660 -20.49 19.11 -14.20
C PRO A 660 -20.09 20.58 -14.38
N ARG A 661 -19.68 20.99 -15.59
CA ARG A 661 -19.28 22.39 -15.90
C ARG A 661 -20.37 23.41 -15.56
N SER A 662 -21.64 23.06 -15.75
CA SER A 662 -22.78 23.93 -15.47
C SER A 662 -23.40 23.72 -14.09
N ALA A 663 -23.11 22.58 -13.44
CA ALA A 663 -23.73 22.19 -12.17
C ALA A 663 -22.85 22.43 -10.94
N CYS A 664 -21.68 23.08 -11.06
CA CYS A 664 -20.74 23.28 -9.95
C CYS A 664 -21.37 23.87 -8.68
N PRO A 665 -22.15 24.98 -8.74
CA PRO A 665 -22.80 25.53 -7.55
C PRO A 665 -23.80 24.56 -6.90
N LEU A 666 -24.51 23.76 -7.71
CA LEU A 666 -25.46 22.76 -7.23
C LEU A 666 -24.74 21.59 -6.55
N ILE A 667 -23.62 21.13 -7.10
CA ILE A 667 -22.81 20.06 -6.52
C ILE A 667 -22.29 20.46 -5.13
N ASP A 668 -21.79 21.70 -4.99
CA ASP A 668 -21.31 22.26 -3.73
C ASP A 668 -22.45 22.48 -2.72
N PHE A 669 -23.60 22.98 -3.20
CA PHE A 669 -24.79 23.14 -2.36
C PHE A 669 -25.28 21.81 -1.76
N VAL A 670 -25.39 20.74 -2.55
CA VAL A 670 -25.82 19.42 -2.06
C VAL A 670 -24.78 18.82 -1.10
N ASN A 671 -23.49 19.14 -1.30
CA ASN A 671 -22.44 18.76 -0.36
C ASN A 671 -22.61 19.42 1.03
N ASP A 672 -23.11 20.66 1.09
CA ASP A 672 -23.50 21.28 2.36
C ASP A 672 -24.77 20.61 2.93
N LEU A 673 -25.78 20.37 2.09
CA LEU A 673 -27.07 19.79 2.50
C LEU A 673 -26.94 18.39 3.12
N LYS A 674 -25.94 17.59 2.71
CA LYS A 674 -25.72 16.26 3.29
C LYS A 674 -25.19 16.30 4.74
N LYS A 675 -24.48 17.37 5.14
CA LYS A 675 -23.87 17.61 6.47
C LYS A 675 -23.06 16.43 7.09
N GLY A 676 -22.65 15.46 6.28
CA GLY A 676 -21.95 14.23 6.73
C GLY A 676 -22.60 12.91 6.30
N GLY A 677 -23.80 12.94 5.70
CA GLY A 677 -24.42 11.78 5.09
C GLY A 677 -23.73 11.33 3.78
N LEU A 678 -24.25 10.23 3.24
CA LEU A 678 -23.84 9.70 1.93
C LEU A 678 -24.19 10.71 0.85
N TYR A 679 -23.28 10.92 -0.10
CA TYR A 679 -23.55 11.74 -1.28
C TYR A 679 -22.95 11.04 -2.50
N VAL A 680 -23.82 10.78 -3.47
CA VAL A 680 -23.49 10.14 -4.74
C VAL A 680 -23.82 11.11 -5.85
N ILE A 681 -22.89 11.29 -6.79
CA ILE A 681 -23.08 12.04 -8.03
C ILE A 681 -23.31 11.00 -9.13
N GLY A 682 -24.51 11.00 -9.69
CA GLY A 682 -24.92 10.09 -10.77
C GLY A 682 -24.86 10.79 -12.11
N HIS A 683 -24.22 10.14 -13.10
CA HIS A 683 -24.25 10.58 -14.49
C HIS A 683 -24.67 9.43 -15.41
N VAL A 684 -25.55 9.73 -16.37
CA VAL A 684 -26.02 8.77 -17.37
C VAL A 684 -25.46 9.16 -18.73
N LYS A 685 -24.58 8.32 -19.27
CA LYS A 685 -24.11 8.45 -20.64
C LYS A 685 -25.10 7.75 -21.57
N VAL A 686 -25.73 8.52 -22.46
CA VAL A 686 -26.65 7.98 -23.46
C VAL A 686 -25.84 7.29 -24.56
N GLY A 687 -26.02 5.98 -24.73
CA GLY A 687 -25.24 5.20 -25.69
C GLY A 687 -25.69 3.75 -25.80
N LYS A 688 -25.15 3.04 -26.80
CA LYS A 688 -25.30 1.59 -27.00
C LYS A 688 -23.91 0.95 -27.02
N PHE A 689 -23.77 -0.24 -26.45
CA PHE A 689 -22.51 -1.00 -26.42
C PHE A 689 -22.14 -1.66 -27.77
N ASN A 690 -22.76 -1.28 -28.89
CA ASN A 690 -22.57 -1.97 -30.16
C ASN A 690 -21.23 -1.57 -30.81
N GLY A 691 -20.17 -2.35 -30.60
CA GLY A 691 -18.92 -2.29 -31.37
C GLY A 691 -17.75 -1.52 -30.75
N GLN A 692 -17.86 -1.04 -29.51
CA GLN A 692 -16.71 -0.52 -28.75
C GLN A 692 -16.12 -1.63 -27.88
N ASN A 693 -14.80 -1.84 -27.95
CA ASN A 693 -14.12 -2.88 -27.16
C ASN A 693 -14.11 -2.57 -25.64
N ASN A 694 -14.20 -1.30 -25.27
CA ASN A 694 -14.14 -0.83 -23.89
C ASN A 694 -15.38 0.01 -23.53
N ASP A 695 -15.78 0.00 -22.26
CA ASP A 695 -16.83 0.85 -21.73
C ASP A 695 -16.38 2.33 -21.73
N PRO A 696 -17.12 3.25 -22.38
CA PRO A 696 -16.76 4.66 -22.45
C PRO A 696 -16.69 5.34 -21.07
N THR A 697 -17.35 4.79 -20.06
CA THR A 697 -17.32 5.35 -18.69
C THR A 697 -15.98 5.12 -17.99
N ILE A 698 -15.19 4.12 -18.40
CA ILE A 698 -13.86 3.84 -17.83
C ILE A 698 -12.91 5.01 -18.08
N GLU A 699 -12.98 5.63 -19.27
CA GLU A 699 -12.18 6.79 -19.62
C GLU A 699 -12.66 8.07 -18.92
N GLU A 700 -13.98 8.23 -18.71
CA GLU A 700 -14.54 9.40 -18.03
C GLU A 700 -14.37 9.35 -16.50
N TYR A 701 -14.32 8.17 -15.89
CA TYR A 701 -14.33 8.00 -14.42
C TYR A 701 -13.17 8.73 -13.69
N PRO A 702 -11.90 8.62 -14.13
CA PRO A 702 -10.79 9.38 -13.53
C PRO A 702 -10.99 10.90 -13.60
N HIS A 703 -11.61 11.40 -14.69
CA HIS A 703 -11.90 12.82 -14.84
C HIS A 703 -12.93 13.28 -13.82
N TRP A 704 -13.98 12.49 -13.57
CA TRP A 704 -14.94 12.78 -12.51
C TRP A 704 -14.29 12.75 -11.11
N LEU A 705 -13.37 11.82 -10.83
CA LEU A 705 -12.63 11.79 -9.56
C LEU A 705 -11.80 13.05 -9.36
N SER A 706 -11.04 13.44 -10.38
CA SER A 706 -10.22 14.66 -10.33
C SER A 706 -11.06 15.94 -10.15
N LEU A 707 -12.30 15.96 -10.67
CA LEU A 707 -13.25 17.05 -10.45
C LEU A 707 -13.69 17.12 -8.99
N VAL A 708 -14.03 15.98 -8.38
CA VAL A 708 -14.46 15.92 -6.98
C VAL A 708 -13.33 16.35 -6.05
N ASP A 709 -12.08 15.95 -6.35
CA ASP A 709 -10.89 16.37 -5.63
C ASP A 709 -10.63 17.87 -5.77
N HIS A 710 -10.76 18.42 -6.98
CA HIS A 710 -10.64 19.85 -7.25
C HIS A 710 -11.67 20.67 -6.47
N MET A 711 -12.94 20.26 -6.51
CA MET A 711 -14.06 20.91 -5.81
C MET A 711 -14.02 20.68 -4.30
N ARG A 712 -13.16 19.77 -3.81
CA ARG A 712 -13.09 19.33 -2.40
C ARG A 712 -14.42 18.82 -1.85
N VAL A 713 -15.18 18.15 -2.70
CA VAL A 713 -16.50 17.61 -2.37
C VAL A 713 -16.33 16.18 -1.86
N LYS A 714 -17.08 15.79 -0.82
CA LYS A 714 -17.03 14.42 -0.29
C LYS A 714 -18.16 13.59 -0.91
N ALA A 715 -18.00 13.20 -2.16
CA ALA A 715 -19.00 12.42 -2.91
C ALA A 715 -18.40 11.17 -3.56
N PHE A 716 -19.23 10.14 -3.72
CA PHE A 716 -18.95 9.01 -4.61
C PHE A 716 -19.49 9.31 -6.00
N ILE A 717 -18.81 8.85 -7.04
CA ILE A 717 -19.25 9.01 -8.42
C ILE A 717 -19.77 7.66 -8.90
N GLU A 718 -20.94 7.68 -9.53
CA GLU A 718 -21.49 6.52 -10.23
C GLU A 718 -21.89 6.92 -11.66
N LEU A 719 -21.28 6.24 -12.63
CA LEU A 719 -21.53 6.43 -14.05
C LEU A 719 -22.28 5.22 -14.58
N THR A 720 -23.25 5.43 -15.46
CA THR A 720 -23.97 4.34 -16.13
C THR A 720 -24.20 4.65 -17.60
N VAL A 721 -24.21 3.61 -18.44
CA VAL A 721 -24.48 3.71 -19.87
C VAL A 721 -25.83 3.07 -20.18
N THR A 722 -26.76 3.84 -20.73
CA THR A 722 -28.10 3.35 -21.10
C THR A 722 -28.61 4.00 -22.38
N LYS A 723 -29.67 3.42 -22.97
CA LYS A 723 -30.32 3.95 -24.18
C LYS A 723 -31.06 5.26 -23.91
N THR A 724 -31.66 5.38 -22.72
CA THR A 724 -32.40 6.57 -22.29
C THR A 724 -31.93 7.03 -20.92
N VAL A 725 -32.06 8.33 -20.65
CA VAL A 725 -31.71 8.92 -19.35
C VAL A 725 -32.62 8.40 -18.23
N ARG A 726 -33.91 8.20 -18.52
CA ARG A 726 -34.89 7.67 -17.56
C ARG A 726 -34.51 6.27 -17.08
N GLU A 727 -34.17 5.34 -17.98
CA GLU A 727 -33.70 4.00 -17.61
C GLU A 727 -32.41 4.06 -16.76
N GLY A 728 -31.44 4.88 -17.17
CA GLY A 728 -30.18 5.04 -16.42
C GLY A 728 -30.39 5.57 -15.00
N MET A 729 -31.29 6.55 -14.83
CA MET A 729 -31.66 7.05 -13.51
C MET A 729 -32.34 5.94 -12.66
N GLN A 730 -33.24 5.16 -13.25
CA GLN A 730 -33.87 4.04 -12.54
C GLN A 730 -32.84 3.01 -12.07
N HIS A 731 -31.79 2.75 -12.86
CA HIS A 731 -30.68 1.88 -12.45
C HIS A 731 -29.90 2.47 -11.29
N LEU A 732 -29.50 3.75 -11.37
CA LEU A 732 -28.76 4.42 -10.31
C LEU A 732 -29.57 4.45 -9.00
N ILE A 733 -30.85 4.82 -9.02
CA ILE A 733 -31.68 4.84 -7.80
C ILE A 733 -31.73 3.48 -7.08
N ARG A 734 -31.71 2.37 -7.83
CA ARG A 734 -31.79 1.01 -7.27
C ARG A 734 -30.44 0.46 -6.84
N LEU A 735 -29.39 0.76 -7.61
CA LEU A 735 -28.07 0.13 -7.49
C LEU A 735 -27.07 0.98 -6.71
N SER A 736 -27.29 2.29 -6.59
CA SER A 736 -26.36 3.17 -5.88
C SER A 736 -26.22 2.83 -4.40
N GLY A 737 -24.97 2.78 -3.93
CA GLY A 737 -24.62 2.47 -2.54
C GLY A 737 -24.47 0.97 -2.22
N MET A 738 -24.10 0.65 -0.98
CA MET A 738 -23.78 -0.72 -0.54
C MET A 738 -24.38 -1.03 0.84
N GLY A 739 -25.06 -2.18 0.96
CA GLY A 739 -25.70 -2.59 2.22
C GLY A 739 -26.77 -1.59 2.69
N ALA A 740 -26.67 -1.13 3.94
CA ALA A 740 -27.54 -0.10 4.51
C ALA A 740 -27.14 1.34 4.10
N MET A 741 -25.96 1.55 3.49
CA MET A 741 -25.55 2.85 2.98
C MET A 741 -26.06 3.05 1.54
N LYS A 742 -27.33 3.46 1.40
CA LYS A 742 -27.97 3.71 0.09
C LYS A 742 -28.58 5.12 0.03
N PRO A 743 -28.66 5.76 -1.14
CA PRO A 743 -29.36 7.04 -1.26
C PRO A 743 -30.84 6.92 -0.88
N ASN A 744 -31.35 7.90 -0.13
CA ASN A 744 -32.76 8.00 0.26
C ASN A 744 -33.46 9.23 -0.36
N THR A 745 -32.69 10.22 -0.81
CA THR A 745 -33.17 11.47 -1.39
C THR A 745 -32.52 11.69 -2.75
N ILE A 746 -33.34 11.79 -3.79
CA ILE A 746 -32.90 12.01 -5.16
C ILE A 746 -33.04 13.51 -5.47
N VAL A 747 -31.96 14.10 -5.98
CA VAL A 747 -31.90 15.51 -6.36
C VAL A 747 -31.75 15.60 -7.87
N LEU A 748 -32.65 16.35 -8.51
CA LEU A 748 -32.63 16.63 -9.94
C LEU A 748 -32.46 18.14 -10.15
N GLY A 749 -31.71 18.53 -11.17
CA GLY A 749 -31.79 19.89 -11.71
C GLY A 749 -33.16 20.13 -12.33
N PHE A 750 -33.67 21.36 -12.24
CA PHE A 750 -34.91 21.75 -12.89
C PHE A 750 -34.77 21.73 -14.41
N TYR A 751 -35.86 21.42 -15.12
CA TYR A 751 -35.89 21.40 -16.57
C TYR A 751 -36.13 22.83 -17.12
N ASP A 752 -35.04 23.58 -17.33
CA ASP A 752 -35.09 24.96 -17.86
C ASP A 752 -34.68 25.03 -19.34
N GLU A 753 -35.24 25.99 -20.08
CA GLU A 753 -34.82 26.32 -21.45
C GLU A 753 -33.59 27.25 -21.50
N GLU A 754 -33.12 27.74 -20.35
CA GLU A 754 -31.96 28.62 -20.28
C GLU A 754 -30.66 27.96 -20.77
N THR A 755 -29.79 28.77 -21.36
CA THR A 755 -28.47 28.33 -21.82
C THR A 755 -27.56 28.07 -20.61
N PRO A 756 -26.89 26.90 -20.55
CA PRO A 756 -26.03 26.59 -19.41
C PRO A 756 -24.81 27.51 -19.36
N LYS A 757 -24.49 28.04 -18.19
CA LYS A 757 -23.26 28.83 -17.94
C LYS A 757 -22.09 27.90 -17.65
N ASN A 758 -20.89 28.26 -18.12
CA ASN A 758 -19.66 27.51 -17.84
C ASN A 758 -18.96 28.08 -16.60
N PHE A 759 -18.94 27.32 -15.50
CA PHE A 759 -18.32 27.75 -14.25
C PHE A 759 -16.79 27.52 -14.18
N PHE A 760 -16.18 26.83 -15.16
CA PHE A 760 -14.73 26.59 -15.14
C PHE A 760 -13.88 27.77 -15.64
N LEU A 761 -14.49 28.79 -16.24
CA LEU A 761 -13.77 29.98 -16.75
C LEU A 761 -13.81 31.13 -15.73
N ASP A 762 -15.02 31.62 -15.43
CA ASP A 762 -15.22 32.87 -14.68
C ASP A 762 -15.95 32.65 -13.34
N SER A 763 -15.44 31.74 -12.49
CA SER A 763 -16.05 31.52 -11.17
C SER A 763 -15.05 31.07 -10.09
N GLN A 764 -15.55 30.90 -8.86
CA GLN A 764 -14.78 30.33 -7.74
C GLN A 764 -14.31 28.87 -7.98
N TYR A 765 -14.80 28.24 -9.04
CA TYR A 765 -14.48 26.87 -9.46
C TYR A 765 -13.62 26.83 -10.74
N ALA A 766 -12.97 27.94 -11.09
CA ALA A 766 -12.22 28.06 -12.34
C ALA A 766 -11.02 27.10 -12.40
N THR A 767 -10.86 26.39 -13.52
CA THR A 767 -9.84 25.34 -13.69
C THR A 767 -9.49 25.10 -15.16
N THR A 768 -8.19 25.00 -15.48
CA THR A 768 -7.67 24.66 -16.82
C THR A 768 -7.38 23.17 -17.04
N MET A 769 -7.42 22.36 -15.97
CA MET A 769 -7.12 20.90 -16.01
C MET A 769 -7.95 20.11 -17.03
N PHE A 770 -9.17 20.56 -17.30
CA PHE A 770 -10.13 19.87 -18.18
C PHE A 770 -10.19 20.46 -19.60
N GLU A 771 -9.29 21.38 -19.95
CA GLU A 771 -9.27 22.05 -21.25
C GLU A 771 -8.21 21.48 -22.21
N ASN A 772 -7.08 20.95 -21.70
CA ASN A 772 -5.91 20.56 -22.51
C ASN A 772 -5.69 19.04 -22.65
N SER A 773 -6.66 18.20 -22.27
CA SER A 773 -6.45 16.75 -22.13
C SER A 773 -6.55 15.96 -23.44
N THR A 774 -6.92 16.57 -24.57
CA THR A 774 -7.13 15.87 -25.84
C THR A 774 -6.40 16.55 -27.01
N THR A 775 -5.64 15.77 -27.77
CA THR A 775 -4.90 16.18 -28.98
C THR A 775 -5.80 16.47 -30.20
N LEU A 776 -7.12 16.48 -30.01
CA LEU A 776 -8.13 16.73 -31.04
C LEU A 776 -9.00 17.93 -30.64
N PRO A 777 -9.10 18.98 -31.47
CA PRO A 777 -9.70 20.28 -31.12
C PRO A 777 -11.22 20.27 -30.85
N ASN A 778 -11.90 19.12 -30.91
CA ASN A 778 -13.35 19.00 -30.75
C ASN A 778 -13.82 18.11 -29.59
N ASN A 779 -12.93 17.52 -28.78
CA ASN A 779 -13.34 16.59 -27.73
C ASN A 779 -12.94 17.09 -26.32
N THR A 780 -13.65 18.12 -25.84
CA THR A 780 -13.45 18.64 -24.48
C THR A 780 -14.01 17.67 -23.44
N VAL A 781 -13.28 17.46 -22.35
CA VAL A 781 -13.76 16.67 -21.20
C VAL A 781 -14.99 17.37 -20.60
N PHE A 782 -16.15 16.70 -20.55
CA PHE A 782 -17.47 17.27 -20.21
C PHE A 782 -17.99 18.32 -21.21
N PRO A 783 -18.58 17.89 -22.34
CA PRO A 783 -19.13 18.81 -23.33
C PRO A 783 -20.32 19.60 -22.76
N LEU A 784 -20.35 20.90 -23.02
CA LEU A 784 -21.46 21.78 -22.67
C LEU A 784 -22.51 21.77 -23.79
N ARG A 785 -23.80 21.82 -23.43
CA ARG A 785 -24.88 21.94 -24.42
C ARG A 785 -24.80 23.29 -25.13
N GLN A 786 -24.80 23.27 -26.47
CA GLN A 786 -24.87 24.47 -27.30
C GLN A 786 -26.29 25.05 -27.31
N ALA A 787 -26.44 26.36 -27.50
CA ALA A 787 -27.74 27.06 -27.44
C ALA A 787 -28.77 26.55 -28.47
N THR A 788 -28.32 26.00 -29.59
CA THR A 788 -29.16 25.46 -30.68
C THR A 788 -29.31 23.93 -30.64
N GLY A 789 -28.70 23.25 -29.67
CA GLY A 789 -28.74 21.80 -29.57
C GLY A 789 -30.02 21.27 -28.92
N GLU A 790 -30.59 20.20 -29.47
CA GLU A 790 -31.74 19.51 -28.87
C GLU A 790 -31.41 18.97 -27.47
N LYS A 791 -32.39 19.03 -26.57
CA LYS A 791 -32.27 18.40 -25.24
C LYS A 791 -32.35 16.89 -25.41
N ASN A 792 -31.40 16.15 -24.83
CA ASN A 792 -31.45 14.68 -24.77
C ASN A 792 -32.63 14.13 -23.96
N LEU A 793 -33.43 14.98 -23.31
CA LEU A 793 -34.55 14.61 -22.45
C LEU A 793 -35.79 15.41 -22.83
N ASP A 794 -36.89 14.72 -23.11
CA ASP A 794 -38.21 15.32 -23.37
C ASP A 794 -38.91 15.71 -22.05
N PRO A 795 -39.73 16.78 -22.00
CA PRO A 795 -40.43 17.20 -20.78
C PRO A 795 -41.28 16.11 -20.14
N VAL A 796 -41.93 15.26 -20.94
CA VAL A 796 -42.75 14.14 -20.46
C VAL A 796 -41.87 13.11 -19.75
N GLN A 797 -40.69 12.81 -20.31
CA GLN A 797 -39.74 11.90 -19.68
C GLN A 797 -39.20 12.45 -18.35
N TYR A 798 -38.98 13.76 -18.24
CA TYR A 798 -38.54 14.41 -16.99
C TYR A 798 -39.58 14.28 -15.87
N VAL A 799 -40.87 14.53 -16.15
CA VAL A 799 -41.94 14.34 -15.17
C VAL A 799 -42.13 12.85 -14.86
N GLY A 800 -42.00 11.98 -15.87
CA GLY A 800 -41.96 10.54 -15.69
C GLY A 800 -40.83 10.08 -14.75
N MET A 801 -39.65 10.69 -14.83
CA MET A 801 -38.54 10.45 -13.89
C MET A 801 -38.93 10.85 -12.46
N CYS A 802 -39.57 12.00 -12.27
CA CYS A 802 -40.06 12.43 -10.95
C CYS A 802 -41.09 11.44 -10.38
N SER A 803 -42.02 10.96 -11.21
CA SER A 803 -43.00 9.94 -10.84
C SER A 803 -42.32 8.63 -10.43
N ASP A 804 -41.32 8.18 -11.19
CA ASP A 804 -40.58 6.95 -10.90
C ASP A 804 -39.86 7.00 -9.55
N VAL A 805 -39.26 8.14 -9.18
CA VAL A 805 -38.59 8.34 -7.88
C VAL A 805 -39.56 8.10 -6.73
N LEU A 806 -40.76 8.68 -6.82
CA LEU A 806 -41.79 8.56 -5.78
C LEU A 806 -42.36 7.13 -5.72
N ARG A 807 -42.54 6.48 -6.88
CA ARG A 807 -42.94 5.06 -6.95
C ARG A 807 -41.91 4.13 -6.31
N MET A 808 -40.62 4.49 -6.36
CA MET A 808 -39.54 3.78 -5.65
C MET A 808 -39.42 4.15 -4.16
N LYS A 809 -40.37 4.91 -3.62
CA LYS A 809 -40.42 5.35 -2.22
C LYS A 809 -39.16 6.13 -1.78
N LYS A 810 -38.64 6.97 -2.66
CA LYS A 810 -37.51 7.87 -2.36
C LYS A 810 -38.01 9.31 -2.27
N ASN A 811 -37.36 10.10 -1.41
CA ASN A 811 -37.63 11.53 -1.33
C ASN A 811 -37.12 12.22 -2.61
N LEU A 812 -37.81 13.26 -3.07
CA LEU A 812 -37.50 13.97 -4.30
C LEU A 812 -37.21 15.45 -4.00
N CYS A 813 -36.16 15.98 -4.62
CA CYS A 813 -35.83 17.40 -4.58
C CYS A 813 -35.54 17.91 -6.00
N LEU A 814 -36.21 18.98 -6.42
CA LEU A 814 -35.93 19.66 -7.69
C LEU A 814 -35.26 21.01 -7.41
N CYS A 815 -34.12 21.25 -8.03
CA CYS A 815 -33.28 22.42 -7.78
C CYS A 815 -33.29 23.36 -8.98
N ARG A 816 -33.73 24.60 -8.77
CA ARG A 816 -33.81 25.65 -9.81
C ARG A 816 -32.99 26.90 -9.42
N ASN A 817 -32.49 27.62 -10.42
CA ASN A 817 -31.76 28.89 -10.26
C ASN A 817 -30.47 28.85 -9.41
N PHE A 818 -29.87 27.66 -9.25
CA PHE A 818 -28.60 27.51 -8.50
C PHE A 818 -27.39 28.16 -9.19
N HIS A 819 -27.51 28.52 -10.47
CA HIS A 819 -26.49 29.29 -11.17
C HIS A 819 -26.33 30.73 -10.63
N LEU A 820 -27.33 31.24 -9.88
CA LEU A 820 -27.27 32.53 -9.18
C LEU A 820 -26.60 32.44 -7.80
N LEU A 821 -26.47 31.23 -7.25
CA LEU A 821 -25.92 31.03 -5.92
C LEU A 821 -24.39 31.21 -5.93
N ASN A 822 -23.92 32.20 -5.19
CA ASN A 822 -22.49 32.40 -4.95
C ASN A 822 -22.18 32.27 -3.45
N LYS A 823 -21.53 31.18 -3.08
CA LYS A 823 -21.20 30.85 -1.68
C LYS A 823 -20.30 31.89 -1.00
N ALA A 824 -19.42 32.56 -1.75
CA ALA A 824 -18.56 33.62 -1.22
C ALA A 824 -19.35 34.86 -0.76
N GLN A 825 -20.56 35.08 -1.29
CA GLN A 825 -21.44 36.16 -0.85
C GLN A 825 -22.16 35.84 0.46
N LEU A 826 -22.25 34.57 0.87
CA LEU A 826 -22.91 34.19 2.14
C LEU A 826 -22.03 34.51 3.36
N THR A 827 -20.70 34.51 3.18
CA THR A 827 -19.73 34.72 4.27
C THR A 827 -19.27 36.17 4.40
N LYS A 828 -19.28 36.94 3.29
CA LYS A 828 -18.98 38.38 3.30
C LYS A 828 -20.29 39.15 3.41
N ASN A 829 -20.45 39.97 4.47
CA ASN A 829 -21.60 40.86 4.77
C ASN A 829 -22.39 41.27 3.51
N SER A 830 -23.34 40.43 3.11
CA SER A 830 -24.17 40.64 1.92
C SER A 830 -25.60 40.93 2.34
N ASN A 831 -26.41 41.34 1.36
CA ASN A 831 -27.83 41.64 1.56
C ASN A 831 -28.68 40.38 1.88
N LEU A 832 -28.08 39.19 1.86
CA LEU A 832 -28.74 37.91 2.10
C LEU A 832 -28.73 37.59 3.60
N LYS A 833 -29.92 37.47 4.21
CA LYS A 833 -30.07 37.30 5.67
C LYS A 833 -30.85 36.05 6.07
N TYR A 834 -31.59 35.45 5.13
CA TYR A 834 -32.61 34.47 5.46
C TYR A 834 -32.53 33.19 4.64
N ILE A 835 -33.02 32.10 5.25
CA ILE A 835 -33.39 30.84 4.59
C ILE A 835 -34.89 30.70 4.77
N ASP A 836 -35.62 30.58 3.67
CA ASP A 836 -37.07 30.67 3.66
C ASP A 836 -37.70 29.31 3.40
N VAL A 837 -38.73 28.96 4.18
CA VAL A 837 -39.44 27.68 4.08
C VAL A 837 -40.93 27.93 3.90
N TRP A 838 -41.50 27.38 2.83
CA TRP A 838 -42.90 27.49 2.44
C TRP A 838 -43.60 26.12 2.53
N PRO A 839 -44.08 25.73 3.72
CA PRO A 839 -44.66 24.41 3.98
C PRO A 839 -46.13 24.31 3.55
N VAL A 840 -46.45 24.76 2.32
CA VAL A 840 -47.83 24.84 1.81
C VAL A 840 -47.89 24.21 0.43
N ASN A 841 -48.84 23.29 0.24
CA ASN A 841 -49.13 22.75 -1.09
C ASN A 841 -49.91 23.78 -1.91
N PHE A 842 -49.22 24.48 -2.80
CA PHE A 842 -49.83 25.52 -3.64
C PHE A 842 -50.85 24.98 -4.66
N PHE A 843 -50.77 23.68 -5.00
CA PHE A 843 -51.62 23.05 -6.02
C PHE A 843 -52.95 22.53 -5.45
N GLN A 844 -52.95 22.22 -4.16
CA GLN A 844 -54.13 21.82 -3.38
C GLN A 844 -54.08 22.55 -2.03
N PRO A 845 -54.51 23.81 -1.97
CA PRO A 845 -54.51 24.57 -0.73
C PRO A 845 -55.60 24.02 0.20
N THR A 846 -55.22 23.17 1.15
CA THR A 846 -56.09 22.65 2.20
C THR A 846 -55.71 23.24 3.56
N ASP A 847 -56.70 23.44 4.43
CA ASP A 847 -56.49 23.81 5.85
C ASP A 847 -56.05 22.63 6.71
N GLN A 848 -55.92 21.44 6.12
CA GLN A 848 -55.55 20.23 6.82
C GLN A 848 -54.04 20.23 7.13
N ASP A 849 -53.74 19.86 8.37
CA ASP A 849 -52.47 19.93 9.10
C ASP A 849 -51.23 20.53 8.38
N PRO A 850 -50.62 21.63 8.90
CA PRO A 850 -49.40 22.23 8.36
C PRO A 850 -48.12 21.36 8.49
N PHE A 851 -48.27 20.07 8.79
CA PHE A 851 -47.20 19.12 9.14
C PHE A 851 -47.32 17.79 8.42
N ASP A 852 -47.64 17.83 7.13
CA ASP A 852 -47.44 16.66 6.27
C ASP A 852 -45.96 16.19 6.34
N THR A 853 -45.75 14.92 6.06
CA THR A 853 -44.43 14.27 5.92
C THR A 853 -43.45 15.09 5.09
N THR A 854 -43.93 15.68 3.98
CA THR A 854 -43.16 16.59 3.13
C THR A 854 -42.74 17.88 3.84
N SER A 855 -43.65 18.51 4.58
CA SER A 855 -43.36 19.75 5.33
C SER A 855 -42.33 19.51 6.44
N LEU A 856 -42.43 18.39 7.17
CA LEU A 856 -41.44 17.99 8.17
C LEU A 856 -40.08 17.69 7.55
N PHE A 857 -40.06 17.00 6.41
CA PHE A 857 -38.83 16.72 5.67
C PHE A 857 -38.14 18.01 5.18
N MET A 858 -38.92 18.94 4.64
CA MET A 858 -38.43 20.25 4.20
C MET A 858 -37.83 21.06 5.35
N LEU A 859 -38.52 21.12 6.50
CA LEU A 859 -38.00 21.77 7.72
C LEU A 859 -36.70 21.13 8.20
N GLN A 860 -36.61 19.80 8.14
CA GLN A 860 -35.40 19.08 8.51
C GLN A 860 -34.22 19.44 7.59
N LEU A 861 -34.43 19.50 6.27
CA LEU A 861 -33.41 19.92 5.30
C LEU A 861 -32.95 21.37 5.53
N ALA A 862 -33.90 22.29 5.74
CA ALA A 862 -33.60 23.70 6.00
C ALA A 862 -32.84 23.89 7.34
N CYS A 863 -33.12 23.06 8.33
CA CYS A 863 -32.39 23.04 9.59
C CYS A 863 -30.97 22.47 9.41
N ILE A 864 -30.81 21.38 8.64
CA ILE A 864 -29.51 20.75 8.37
C ILE A 864 -28.57 21.74 7.69
N ILE A 865 -29.04 22.47 6.67
CA ILE A 865 -28.20 23.45 5.98
C ILE A 865 -27.81 24.61 6.91
N ASN A 866 -28.72 25.11 7.75
CA ASN A 866 -28.43 26.16 8.73
C ASN A 866 -27.38 25.74 9.78
N MET A 867 -27.18 24.44 10.00
CA MET A 867 -26.13 23.95 10.90
C MET A 867 -24.74 23.92 10.25
N VAL A 868 -24.61 24.14 8.94
CA VAL A 868 -23.34 24.19 8.23
C VAL A 868 -22.66 25.55 8.48
N PRO A 869 -21.34 25.61 8.74
CA PRO A 869 -20.65 26.86 9.08
C PRO A 869 -20.88 28.01 8.09
N SER A 870 -20.95 27.71 6.78
CA SER A 870 -21.17 28.70 5.72
C SER A 870 -22.56 29.37 5.76
N TRP A 871 -23.54 28.73 6.41
CA TRP A 871 -24.96 29.14 6.41
C TRP A 871 -25.44 29.57 7.80
N LYS A 872 -24.65 29.32 8.84
CA LYS A 872 -25.00 29.54 10.26
C LYS A 872 -25.41 30.97 10.62
N ASN A 873 -24.95 31.95 9.84
CA ASN A 873 -25.28 33.36 10.06
C ASN A 873 -26.66 33.75 9.50
N LEU A 874 -27.31 32.87 8.75
CA LEU A 874 -28.63 33.14 8.16
C LEU A 874 -29.73 32.71 9.13
N HIS A 875 -30.80 33.50 9.19
CA HIS A 875 -31.96 33.18 10.02
C HIS A 875 -33.01 32.37 9.23
N LEU A 876 -33.49 31.28 9.83
CA LEU A 876 -34.54 30.45 9.25
C LEU A 876 -35.92 31.11 9.44
N ARG A 877 -36.66 31.31 8.34
CA ARG A 877 -38.03 31.83 8.35
C ARG A 877 -39.00 30.79 7.81
N VAL A 878 -40.09 30.55 8.55
CA VAL A 878 -41.16 29.64 8.14
C VAL A 878 -42.41 30.47 7.86
N PHE A 879 -42.95 30.35 6.65
CA PHE A 879 -44.16 31.07 6.26
C PHE A 879 -45.41 30.30 6.66
N HIS A 880 -46.37 31.04 7.22
CA HIS A 880 -47.68 30.52 7.55
C HIS A 880 -48.74 31.23 6.70
N CYS A 881 -49.41 30.44 5.86
CA CYS A 881 -50.51 30.88 5.03
C CYS A 881 -51.84 30.48 5.70
N GLU A 882 -52.67 31.45 6.08
CA GLU A 882 -53.96 31.22 6.76
C GLU A 882 -55.10 31.52 5.77
N THR A 883 -56.07 30.61 5.64
CA THR A 883 -57.24 30.84 4.79
C THR A 883 -58.33 31.53 5.62
N GLY A 884 -58.85 32.65 5.13
CA GLY A 884 -59.86 33.43 5.86
C GLY A 884 -61.21 32.72 5.85
N GLY A 885 -61.54 31.99 6.93
CA GLY A 885 -62.80 31.25 7.08
C GLY A 885 -63.35 31.28 8.52
N GLY A 886 -63.89 32.43 8.93
CA GLY A 886 -64.65 32.59 10.17
C GLY A 886 -65.07 34.04 10.39
N ASN A 887 -66.11 34.50 9.69
CA ASN A 887 -66.68 35.82 9.93
C ASN A 887 -67.19 35.94 11.37
N GLU A 888 -66.65 36.90 12.11
CA GLU A 888 -67.39 37.65 13.11
C GLU A 888 -68.56 38.35 12.40
N SER A 889 -69.74 37.75 12.41
CA SER A 889 -70.97 38.47 12.13
C SER A 889 -72.01 38.08 13.17
N LEU A 890 -72.31 39.05 14.04
CA LEU A 890 -73.44 39.03 14.95
C LEU A 890 -74.70 38.53 14.23
N SER A 891 -75.27 37.43 14.70
CA SER A 891 -76.71 37.17 14.61
C SER A 891 -77.20 36.85 16.01
N ILE A 892 -77.84 37.83 16.63
CA ILE A 892 -78.68 37.66 17.83
C ILE A 892 -79.90 36.85 17.40
N SER A 893 -80.00 35.60 17.81
CA SER A 893 -81.28 34.91 18.03
C SER A 893 -81.06 33.63 18.84
N ASP A 894 -81.80 33.53 19.92
CA ASP A 894 -81.73 32.58 21.02
C ASP A 894 -81.74 31.08 20.67
N SER A 895 -80.93 30.29 21.38
CA SER A 895 -81.34 29.01 21.99
C SER A 895 -80.23 28.46 22.90
N PRO A 896 -80.49 28.19 24.21
CA PRO A 896 -79.50 27.63 25.10
C PRO A 896 -79.65 26.10 25.11
N ASN A 897 -78.85 25.37 24.33
CA ASN A 897 -78.49 23.98 24.62
C ASN A 897 -77.50 23.40 23.58
N SER A 898 -76.21 23.68 23.78
CA SER A 898 -75.15 22.70 23.48
C SER A 898 -73.85 23.12 24.19
N MET A 899 -73.54 22.41 25.27
CA MET A 899 -72.27 22.51 25.96
C MET A 899 -71.25 21.69 25.16
N ASN A 900 -70.37 22.36 24.40
CA ASN A 900 -68.99 21.95 24.04
C ASN A 900 -68.49 22.75 22.80
N GLU A 901 -68.13 24.03 22.98
CA GLU A 901 -67.24 24.72 22.04
C GLU A 901 -65.86 24.90 22.71
N TYR A 902 -64.93 24.00 22.36
CA TYR A 902 -63.51 24.22 22.62
C TYR A 902 -63.00 25.29 21.64
N PRO A 903 -62.21 26.29 22.08
CA PRO A 903 -61.65 27.28 21.18
C PRO A 903 -60.68 26.60 20.19
N ARG A 904 -60.89 26.77 18.89
CA ARG A 904 -59.95 26.35 17.84
C ARG A 904 -58.59 26.99 18.10
N ILE A 905 -57.60 26.21 18.53
CA ILE A 905 -56.21 26.66 18.69
C ILE A 905 -55.70 27.13 17.32
N SER A 906 -55.27 28.39 17.22
CA SER A 906 -54.71 28.97 15.98
C SER A 906 -53.54 28.14 15.44
N ASN A 907 -53.51 27.89 14.13
CA ASN A 907 -52.49 27.06 13.46
C ASN A 907 -51.05 27.56 13.69
N GLU A 908 -50.86 28.87 13.88
CA GLU A 908 -49.57 29.45 14.28
C GLU A 908 -49.05 28.88 15.61
N HIS A 909 -49.94 28.73 16.60
CA HIS A 909 -49.57 28.18 17.90
C HIS A 909 -49.13 26.72 17.79
N ARG A 910 -49.75 25.95 16.87
CA ARG A 910 -49.34 24.57 16.55
C ARG A 910 -47.95 24.54 15.91
N ILE A 911 -47.67 25.39 14.91
CA ILE A 911 -46.35 25.54 14.26
C ILE A 911 -45.28 25.88 15.30
N ARG A 912 -45.55 26.86 16.16
CA ARG A 912 -44.62 27.28 17.21
C ARG A 912 -44.34 26.18 18.24
N LYS A 913 -45.38 25.45 18.67
CA LYS A 913 -45.23 24.31 19.58
C LYS A 913 -44.34 23.22 18.97
N SER A 914 -44.54 22.87 17.70
CA SER A 914 -43.73 21.86 17.01
C SER A 914 -42.29 22.29 16.79
N LEU A 915 -42.05 23.54 16.39
CA LEU A 915 -40.69 24.09 16.28
C LEU A 915 -39.95 24.04 17.62
N ASN A 916 -40.64 24.35 18.73
CA ASN A 916 -40.08 24.24 20.07
C ASN A 916 -39.77 22.78 20.46
N LEU A 917 -40.68 21.83 20.18
CA LEU A 917 -40.46 20.40 20.44
C LEU A 917 -39.26 19.87 19.65
N LEU A 918 -39.12 20.27 18.39
CA LEU A 918 -38.00 19.88 17.51
C LEU A 918 -36.72 20.71 17.76
N ARG A 919 -36.77 21.71 18.65
CA ARG A 919 -35.67 22.65 18.95
C ARG A 919 -35.15 23.39 17.72
N ILE A 920 -36.03 23.73 16.79
CA ILE A 920 -35.70 24.49 15.58
C ILE A 920 -35.92 25.97 15.88
N SER A 921 -34.83 26.75 15.88
CA SER A 921 -34.90 28.22 16.00
C SER A 921 -35.28 28.82 14.65
N ALA A 922 -36.57 29.08 14.46
CA ALA A 922 -37.10 29.73 13.26
C ALA A 922 -38.12 30.82 13.61
N SER A 923 -38.14 31.91 12.84
CA SER A 923 -39.18 32.93 12.96
C SER A 923 -40.38 32.57 12.08
N ILE A 924 -41.60 32.64 12.62
CA ILE A 924 -42.83 32.43 11.85
C ILE A 924 -43.27 33.76 11.24
N LYS A 925 -43.50 33.80 9.92
CA LYS A 925 -44.00 34.99 9.22
C LYS A 925 -45.37 34.71 8.62
N LYS A 926 -46.37 35.48 9.03
CA LYS A 926 -47.75 35.36 8.53
C LYS A 926 -47.93 36.08 7.21
N ILE A 927 -48.76 35.51 6.34
CA ILE A 927 -49.11 36.10 5.05
C ILE A 927 -50.60 36.42 5.05
N PRO A 928 -50.99 37.69 5.28
CA PRO A 928 -52.39 38.09 5.34
C PRO A 928 -53.08 38.07 3.96
N GLU A 929 -52.33 38.32 2.89
CA GLU A 929 -52.82 38.38 1.50
C GLU A 929 -53.21 37.00 0.93
N TRP A 930 -52.93 35.91 1.65
CA TRP A 930 -53.18 34.54 1.18
C TRP A 930 -54.68 34.23 1.02
N GLY A 931 -55.51 34.75 1.93
CA GLY A 931 -56.97 34.55 1.87
C GLY A 931 -57.61 35.17 0.62
N GLU A 932 -57.07 36.28 0.11
CA GLU A 932 -57.57 36.93 -1.10
C GLU A 932 -57.24 36.11 -2.37
N GLN A 933 -56.04 35.51 -2.42
CA GLN A 933 -55.60 34.66 -3.53
C GLN A 933 -56.44 33.39 -3.67
N ILE A 934 -56.82 32.75 -2.55
CA ILE A 934 -57.65 31.53 -2.55
C ILE A 934 -59.09 31.81 -2.96
N ARG A 935 -59.63 33.00 -2.65
CA ARG A 935 -61.01 33.37 -3.02
C ARG A 935 -61.22 33.35 -4.55
N GLY A 936 -60.16 33.50 -5.34
CA GLY A 936 -60.16 33.36 -6.80
C GLY A 936 -60.33 31.92 -7.32
N LEU A 937 -60.03 30.90 -6.51
CA LEU A 937 -60.00 29.48 -6.91
C LEU A 937 -61.33 28.72 -6.70
N LYS A 938 -62.31 29.32 -5.99
CA LYS A 938 -63.63 28.71 -5.66
C LYS A 938 -63.55 27.24 -5.16
N GLY A 939 -62.46 26.84 -4.50
CA GLY A 939 -62.32 25.52 -3.88
C GLY A 939 -62.12 24.32 -4.82
N ARG A 940 -61.71 24.53 -6.08
CA ARG A 940 -61.40 23.42 -7.02
C ARG A 940 -59.89 23.13 -7.11
N PRO A 941 -59.45 21.87 -7.23
CA PRO A 941 -58.03 21.53 -7.44
C PRO A 941 -57.53 22.03 -8.80
N LEU A 942 -56.27 22.46 -8.87
CA LEU A 942 -55.66 23.05 -10.08
C LEU A 942 -55.44 22.06 -11.24
N LEU A 943 -55.54 20.76 -10.98
CA LEU A 943 -55.32 19.68 -11.94
C LEU A 943 -56.48 18.67 -11.81
N GLU A 944 -57.44 18.68 -12.74
CA GLU A 944 -58.48 17.64 -12.86
C GLU A 944 -58.27 16.82 -14.15
N PRO A 945 -58.52 15.49 -14.12
CA PRO A 945 -58.58 14.70 -15.34
C PRO A 945 -59.78 15.14 -16.18
N LYS A 946 -59.60 15.28 -17.50
CA LYS A 946 -60.70 15.54 -18.44
C LYS A 946 -61.71 14.39 -18.36
N ASN A 947 -62.83 14.58 -17.68
CA ASN A 947 -63.96 13.68 -17.83
C ASN A 947 -64.56 13.89 -19.23
N GLN A 948 -64.53 12.83 -20.06
CA GLN A 948 -65.33 12.76 -21.28
C GLN A 948 -66.80 12.82 -20.86
N TYR A 949 -67.44 13.98 -20.98
CA TYR A 949 -68.88 14.24 -21.16
C TYR A 949 -69.21 15.67 -20.72
N GLU A 950 -68.58 16.68 -21.32
CA GLU A 950 -69.15 18.03 -21.31
C GLU A 950 -68.69 18.80 -22.56
N SER A 951 -69.57 18.86 -23.55
CA SER A 951 -69.42 19.68 -24.75
C SER A 951 -69.70 21.15 -24.41
N SER A 952 -68.66 21.92 -24.06
CA SER A 952 -68.68 23.38 -24.24
C SER A 952 -67.25 23.93 -24.41
N THR A 953 -66.94 24.41 -25.62
CA THR A 953 -65.62 24.86 -26.07
C THR A 953 -65.20 26.24 -25.53
N GLU A 954 -66.07 26.93 -24.78
CA GLU A 954 -65.78 28.29 -24.24
C GLU A 954 -65.42 28.30 -22.74
N SER A 955 -65.81 27.28 -21.96
CA SER A 955 -65.59 27.24 -20.50
C SER A 955 -64.19 26.75 -20.09
N ASN A 956 -63.53 25.94 -20.93
CA ASN A 956 -62.21 25.35 -20.66
C ASN A 956 -61.05 26.36 -20.74
N ASN A 957 -61.15 27.38 -21.60
CA ASN A 957 -60.16 28.45 -21.68
C ASN A 957 -60.24 29.40 -20.47
N ALA A 958 -61.43 29.60 -19.91
CA ALA A 958 -61.60 30.41 -18.71
C ALA A 958 -60.98 29.74 -17.47
N LEU A 959 -61.15 28.43 -17.31
CA LEU A 959 -60.64 27.67 -16.16
C LEU A 959 -59.10 27.58 -16.14
N SER A 960 -58.47 27.33 -17.29
CA SER A 960 -57.01 27.33 -17.44
C SER A 960 -56.38 28.72 -17.24
N ASN A 961 -57.10 29.79 -17.60
CA ASN A 961 -56.66 31.15 -17.33
C ASN A 961 -56.75 31.51 -15.83
N VAL A 962 -57.78 31.03 -15.11
CA VAL A 962 -57.93 31.26 -13.66
C VAL A 962 -56.87 30.52 -12.86
N SER A 963 -56.54 29.27 -13.22
CA SER A 963 -55.47 28.51 -12.57
C SER A 963 -54.09 29.15 -12.76
N ARG A 964 -53.81 29.62 -13.98
CA ARG A 964 -52.59 30.35 -14.32
C ARG A 964 -52.46 31.68 -13.59
N ALA A 965 -53.54 32.47 -13.53
CA ALA A 965 -53.55 33.74 -12.81
C ALA A 965 -53.26 33.56 -11.32
N TYR A 966 -53.78 32.51 -10.70
CA TYR A 966 -53.46 32.16 -9.32
C TYR A 966 -51.99 31.81 -9.12
N ILE A 967 -51.40 30.93 -9.95
CA ILE A 967 -50.00 30.53 -9.83
C ILE A 967 -49.06 31.75 -9.98
N LEU A 968 -49.38 32.65 -10.91
CA LEU A 968 -48.64 33.91 -11.08
C LEU A 968 -48.76 34.83 -9.86
N GLY A 969 -49.97 34.94 -9.29
CA GLY A 969 -50.19 35.68 -8.03
C GLY A 969 -49.38 35.12 -6.86
N VAL A 970 -49.32 33.80 -6.73
CA VAL A 970 -48.49 33.10 -5.73
C VAL A 970 -47.01 33.35 -5.96
N ASN A 971 -46.52 33.27 -7.20
CA ASN A 971 -45.12 33.56 -7.51
C ASN A 971 -44.76 35.01 -7.13
N GLN A 972 -45.59 35.97 -7.51
CA GLN A 972 -45.40 37.39 -7.16
C GLN A 972 -45.32 37.59 -5.64
N LEU A 973 -46.17 36.89 -4.89
CA LEU A 973 -46.14 36.89 -3.43
C LEU A 973 -44.81 36.32 -2.91
N ILE A 974 -44.39 35.14 -3.37
CA ILE A 974 -43.12 34.54 -2.92
C ILE A 974 -41.93 35.47 -3.21
N ARG A 975 -41.89 36.12 -4.39
CA ARG A 975 -40.86 37.10 -4.76
C ARG A 975 -40.80 38.28 -3.81
N GLN A 976 -41.95 38.86 -3.47
CA GLN A 976 -42.03 40.02 -2.57
C GLN A 976 -41.45 39.71 -1.19
N TYR A 977 -41.71 38.51 -0.67
CA TYR A 977 -41.25 38.10 0.66
C TYR A 977 -39.82 37.51 0.67
N SER A 978 -39.32 37.02 -0.46
CA SER A 978 -38.06 36.26 -0.56
C SER A 978 -36.87 37.02 -1.17
N SER A 979 -36.94 38.34 -1.36
CA SER A 979 -35.89 39.14 -2.01
C SER A 979 -34.52 39.16 -1.28
N GLN A 980 -34.50 38.98 0.04
CA GLN A 980 -33.28 38.95 0.87
C GLN A 980 -32.85 37.53 1.28
N THR A 981 -33.26 36.53 0.50
CA THR A 981 -33.06 35.11 0.86
C THR A 981 -31.93 34.49 0.06
N ALA A 982 -31.11 33.70 0.74
CA ALA A 982 -30.05 32.95 0.09
C ALA A 982 -30.60 31.72 -0.65
N THR A 983 -31.59 31.04 -0.06
CA THR A 983 -32.23 29.84 -0.62
C THR A 983 -33.64 29.70 -0.08
N THR A 984 -34.56 29.30 -0.96
CA THR A 984 -35.98 29.08 -0.67
C THR A 984 -36.32 27.59 -0.78
N PHE A 985 -36.99 27.05 0.24
CA PHE A 985 -37.56 25.71 0.23
C PHE A 985 -39.07 25.80 0.01
N ILE A 986 -39.57 25.12 -1.02
CA ILE A 986 -40.96 25.15 -1.45
C ILE A 986 -41.50 23.71 -1.49
N TYR A 987 -42.77 23.54 -1.09
CA TYR A 987 -43.46 22.25 -1.20
C TYR A 987 -43.62 21.82 -2.67
N LEU A 988 -43.16 20.62 -3.00
CA LEU A 988 -43.39 20.00 -4.30
C LEU A 988 -44.63 19.09 -4.24
N PRO A 989 -45.74 19.42 -4.93
CA PRO A 989 -46.84 18.47 -5.09
C PRO A 989 -46.37 17.19 -5.78
N GLY A 990 -47.05 16.07 -5.53
CA GLY A 990 -46.81 14.87 -6.32
C GLY A 990 -47.23 15.07 -7.79
N PRO A 991 -46.51 14.49 -8.77
CA PRO A 991 -46.99 14.46 -10.14
C PRO A 991 -48.32 13.69 -10.22
N PRO A 992 -49.19 14.01 -11.17
CA PRO A 992 -50.50 13.36 -11.28
C PRO A 992 -50.37 11.86 -11.59
N ALA A 993 -51.35 11.06 -11.13
CA ALA A 993 -51.34 9.61 -11.30
C ALA A 993 -51.60 9.20 -12.76
N SER A 994 -50.77 8.28 -13.29
CA SER A 994 -50.70 7.90 -14.71
C SER A 994 -51.85 7.02 -15.23
N ASN A 995 -53.03 7.03 -14.62
CA ASN A 995 -54.11 6.09 -14.96
C ASN A 995 -55.08 6.60 -16.04
N THR A 996 -54.77 7.71 -16.71
CA THR A 996 -55.65 8.38 -17.67
C THR A 996 -55.03 8.41 -19.07
N TRP A 997 -55.87 8.37 -20.11
CA TRP A 997 -55.48 8.27 -21.52
C TRP A 997 -54.75 9.53 -22.04
N ASP A 998 -54.71 10.61 -21.25
CA ASP A 998 -54.09 11.91 -21.55
C ASP A 998 -52.86 12.21 -20.64
N GLU A 999 -52.01 11.21 -20.37
CA GLU A 999 -50.86 11.33 -19.45
C GLU A 999 -49.84 12.42 -19.89
N ASP A 1000 -49.51 12.45 -21.18
CA ASP A 1000 -48.47 13.34 -21.73
C ASP A 1000 -48.84 14.83 -21.61
N ASP A 1001 -50.10 15.17 -21.89
CA ASP A 1001 -50.61 16.54 -21.78
C ASP A 1001 -50.63 17.01 -20.33
N MET A 1002 -51.03 16.14 -19.40
CA MET A 1002 -51.03 16.47 -17.98
C MET A 1002 -49.62 16.67 -17.42
N TYR A 1003 -48.65 15.86 -17.85
CA TYR A 1003 -47.25 16.06 -17.45
C TYR A 1003 -46.68 17.38 -17.99
N ARG A 1004 -47.02 17.76 -19.22
CA ARG A 1004 -46.63 19.07 -19.78
C ARG A 1004 -47.25 20.22 -18.99
N GLN A 1005 -48.55 20.15 -18.67
CA GLN A 1005 -49.23 21.16 -17.85
C GLN A 1005 -48.67 21.25 -16.43
N TYR A 1006 -48.34 20.11 -15.81
CA TYR A 1006 -47.71 20.05 -14.50
C TYR A 1006 -46.34 20.76 -14.49
N LEU A 1007 -45.48 20.46 -15.48
CA LEU A 1007 -44.18 21.12 -15.59
C LEU A 1007 -44.33 22.61 -15.88
N GLN A 1008 -45.27 23.01 -16.74
CA GLN A 1008 -45.55 24.42 -17.01
C GLN A 1008 -45.99 25.15 -15.73
N SER A 1009 -46.88 24.56 -14.95
CA SER A 1009 -47.34 25.12 -13.67
C SER A 1009 -46.21 25.30 -12.67
N LEU A 1010 -45.31 24.31 -12.55
CA LEU A 1010 -44.10 24.42 -11.71
C LEU A 1010 -43.14 25.49 -12.23
N THR A 1011 -43.01 25.60 -13.55
CA THR A 1011 -42.18 26.61 -14.19
C THR A 1011 -42.69 27.99 -13.85
N GLU A 1012 -43.99 28.23 -14.02
CA GLU A 1012 -44.66 29.50 -13.72
C GLU A 1012 -44.61 29.87 -12.24
N LEU A 1013 -44.71 28.89 -11.33
CA LEU A 1013 -44.58 29.10 -9.90
C LEU A 1013 -43.17 29.58 -9.49
N THR A 1014 -42.14 29.12 -10.19
CA THR A 1014 -40.73 29.31 -9.77
C THR A 1014 -39.91 30.24 -10.66
N VAL A 1015 -40.53 30.93 -11.62
CA VAL A 1015 -39.84 31.95 -12.47
C VAL A 1015 -39.23 33.04 -11.59
N ASP A 1016 -38.04 33.54 -11.93
CA ASP A 1016 -37.21 34.55 -11.24
C ASP A 1016 -37.24 34.52 -9.70
N LEU A 1017 -37.37 33.33 -9.12
CA LEU A 1017 -37.13 33.14 -7.69
C LEU A 1017 -35.62 33.07 -7.41
N PRO A 1018 -35.19 33.40 -6.17
CA PRO A 1018 -33.85 33.06 -5.68
C PRO A 1018 -33.58 31.54 -5.78
N PRO A 1019 -32.35 31.05 -5.54
CA PRO A 1019 -32.05 29.62 -5.59
C PRO A 1019 -33.10 28.80 -4.81
N THR A 1020 -33.87 27.97 -5.52
CA THR A 1020 -35.10 27.36 -5.01
C THR A 1020 -35.02 25.84 -5.04
N ILE A 1021 -35.47 25.21 -3.96
CA ILE A 1021 -35.57 23.75 -3.84
C ILE A 1021 -37.02 23.38 -3.62
N LEU A 1022 -37.57 22.65 -4.58
CA LEU A 1022 -38.88 22.02 -4.48
C LEU A 1022 -38.70 20.66 -3.81
N VAL A 1023 -39.33 20.44 -2.66
CA VAL A 1023 -39.12 19.25 -1.82
C VAL A 1023 -40.40 18.42 -1.72
N HIS A 1024 -40.28 17.11 -1.95
CA HIS A 1024 -41.32 16.11 -1.68
C HIS A 1024 -40.78 15.01 -0.77
N GLY A 1025 -41.41 14.79 0.39
CA GLY A 1025 -41.04 13.78 1.36
C GLY A 1025 -41.99 12.58 1.33
N VAL A 1026 -41.46 11.37 1.35
CA VAL A 1026 -42.26 10.12 1.33
C VAL A 1026 -42.27 9.41 2.68
N SER A 1027 -41.18 9.54 3.46
CA SER A 1027 -41.03 8.86 4.76
C SER A 1027 -40.84 9.86 5.91
N ALA A 1028 -41.26 9.45 7.11
CA ALA A 1028 -41.08 10.25 8.31
C ALA A 1028 -39.60 10.36 8.67
N VAL A 1029 -39.10 11.59 8.82
CA VAL A 1029 -37.69 11.89 9.13
C VAL A 1029 -37.45 12.42 10.54
N THR A 1030 -38.53 12.74 11.26
CA THR A 1030 -38.49 13.25 12.64
C THR A 1030 -39.36 12.38 13.55
N SER A 1031 -38.89 12.11 14.78
CA SER A 1031 -39.71 11.50 15.83
C SER A 1031 -39.80 12.44 17.02
N THR A 1032 -41.01 12.59 17.56
CA THR A 1032 -41.30 13.34 18.80
C THR A 1032 -41.34 12.43 20.04
N THR A 1033 -41.12 11.13 19.88
CA THR A 1033 -41.05 10.17 21.01
C THR A 1033 -39.69 10.29 21.70
N LEU A 1034 -39.60 11.17 22.69
CA LEU A 1034 -38.52 11.20 23.67
C LEU A 1034 -39.12 11.26 25.08
#